data_AF-A0A4Q7EJ98-F1
#
_entry.id   AF-A0A4Q7EJ98-F1
#
_cell.length_a   1.000
_cell.length_b   1.000
_cell.length_c   1.000
_cell.angle_alpha   90.00
_cell.angle_beta   90.00
_cell.angle_gamma   90.00
#
_symmetry.space_group_name_H-M   'P 1'
#
loop_
_entity.id
_entity.type
_entity.pdbx_description
1 polymer ?
#
loop_
_entity_poly.entity_id
_entity_poly.type
_entity_poly.pdbx_seq_one_letter_code
_entity_poly.pdbx_strand_id
1 'polypeptide(L)'
;MTSFRFTPPADCLSTKPVTIQPFTKAQWTAIDALGRQIDQRLHAAQIGLTMGGEPTYVSARDRTDLQWRYEALGTEKRQLAEALLLRLAQRLNPVGGLRHYGIGKLYPGEPYPRWALGCFWRLDGQPLWGNADLLATAAPSGKPQTWAAAKSFIYELATCLAIPHAAIMPAYEIEETVPAGFVLPLLTTEVNGTPLWQSCRWTGFDQGMVLVPGDGPVGLRLPLTELTDTEQLLTEAQPAFDSAPIRPEAVSSLAPADSIRLALVVSVENGIVQVFLPPIATGRSFADVITAIEATAEVLDQPVQLSGYGPPINQGIEGFKLTPDPGVLEVNIHPVATWPELVQLHHALDEEAIACGLACEKYGRDGQLLGTGGGSHITIGGKTPATSPLLQRPDLLRSLITYWQHHPSLSYVFAGQYIGPTSQSPRIDEARHDSLYELELAFLALMPGKAIAPEVVDRLLSPLLQDVTGNTHRTALCIDKLYPTYNPAAQLGLLEFRGFEMPPYTGLRLLQMLLIRALIARFWQQPFTQPLKRWGPELRDRWLLPHYLIQDFQIVLKELKTAGLPFELDWFTPFLLRRFPQNGKIALRDNPAQVLELRTALEPWPVIGDAGGGGTSRPVDNSMERVQLFLTGAVGDAPAVGALAKRYAILCNGHRVPLRSTGVAGDYVGAVRFRARSPLDTDHAALTPHVPLRFDVIDTWKSQHLGGMIYHTDPVDAETLPPSLEVARSRFQQRFVPVTDGPVPEPLPPLVVHPEAPMTLDLRLVHLRTE
;
A
#
# COMPACT_ATOMS: atom_id res chain seq x y z
N MET A 1 -5.67 -2.19 35.99
CA MET A 1 -6.34 -1.78 34.73
C MET A 1 -7.19 -0.57 35.06
N THR A 2 -6.90 0.59 34.49
CA THR A 2 -7.77 1.78 34.57
C THR A 2 -8.98 1.55 33.67
N SER A 3 -10.18 1.78 34.20
CA SER A 3 -11.45 1.69 33.47
C SER A 3 -11.46 2.63 32.26
N PHE A 4 -11.79 2.12 31.07
CA PHE A 4 -11.79 2.91 29.83
C PHE A 4 -13.15 2.87 29.14
N ARG A 5 -13.62 4.04 28.71
CA ARG A 5 -14.79 4.22 27.85
C ARG A 5 -14.41 5.12 26.69
N PHE A 6 -14.44 4.60 25.47
CA PHE A 6 -14.29 5.44 24.28
C PHE A 6 -15.58 6.23 24.08
N THR A 7 -15.49 7.55 24.01
CA THR A 7 -16.63 8.42 23.68
C THR A 7 -16.22 9.30 22.48
N PRO A 8 -16.85 9.13 21.31
CA PRO A 8 -16.57 9.99 20.17
C PRO A 8 -16.86 11.47 20.46
N PRO A 9 -16.13 12.42 19.84
CA PRO A 9 -16.54 13.82 19.77
C PRO A 9 -17.92 13.96 19.11
N ALA A 10 -18.72 14.94 19.56
CA ALA A 10 -20.10 15.16 19.10
C ALA A 10 -20.23 15.49 17.59
N ASP A 11 -19.16 16.01 16.97
CA ASP A 11 -19.18 16.56 15.61
C ASP A 11 -18.93 15.54 14.48
N CYS A 12 -18.64 14.27 14.81
CA CYS A 12 -18.28 13.24 13.82
C CYS A 12 -19.44 12.80 12.89
N LEU A 13 -20.64 13.36 13.05
CA LEU A 13 -21.83 13.13 12.21
C LEU A 13 -22.34 14.42 11.51
N SER A 14 -21.53 15.49 11.48
CA SER A 14 -21.90 16.76 10.83
C SER A 14 -22.26 16.59 9.35
N THR A 15 -23.42 17.13 8.95
CA THR A 15 -23.97 17.15 7.58
C THR A 15 -23.26 18.12 6.63
N LYS A 16 -22.31 18.93 7.10
CA LYS A 16 -21.57 19.86 6.24
C LYS A 16 -20.50 19.12 5.41
N PRO A 17 -20.25 19.52 4.14
CA PRO A 17 -19.06 19.10 3.42
C PRO A 17 -17.87 19.70 4.16
N VAL A 18 -17.03 18.84 4.69
CA VAL A 18 -16.09 19.17 5.73
C VAL A 18 -14.68 18.96 5.19
N THR A 19 -14.02 20.06 4.83
CA THR A 19 -12.56 20.18 4.85
C THR A 19 -12.13 20.53 6.28
N ILE A 20 -12.52 19.72 7.28
CA ILE A 20 -12.04 19.88 8.65
C ILE A 20 -10.71 19.14 8.68
N GLN A 21 -9.64 19.88 8.97
CA GLN A 21 -8.38 19.25 9.30
C GLN A 21 -8.61 18.23 10.42
N PRO A 22 -8.08 17.00 10.31
CA PRO A 22 -8.35 15.92 11.27
C PRO A 22 -7.89 16.28 12.69
N PHE A 23 -7.06 17.32 12.82
CA PHE A 23 -6.49 17.81 14.05
C PHE A 23 -6.84 19.29 14.24
N THR A 24 -7.09 19.65 15.50
CA THR A 24 -6.99 21.04 15.92
C THR A 24 -5.56 21.55 15.76
N LYS A 25 -5.39 22.88 15.64
CA LYS A 25 -4.06 23.51 15.58
C LYS A 25 -3.17 23.10 16.77
N ALA A 26 -3.75 22.96 17.95
CA ALA A 26 -3.03 22.52 19.16
C ALA A 26 -2.56 21.06 19.06
N GLN A 27 -3.43 20.14 18.60
CA GLN A 27 -3.06 18.75 18.37
C GLN A 27 -1.94 18.63 17.34
N TRP A 28 -2.05 19.32 16.19
CA TRP A 28 -1.00 19.28 15.17
C TRP A 28 0.33 19.83 15.69
N THR A 29 0.30 20.94 16.45
CA THR A 29 1.51 21.51 17.05
C THR A 29 2.19 20.49 17.98
N ALA A 30 1.43 19.73 18.76
CA ALA A 30 1.97 18.69 19.64
C ALA A 30 2.54 17.49 18.84
N ILE A 31 1.83 17.04 17.79
CA ILE A 31 2.27 15.98 16.88
C ILE A 31 3.59 16.38 16.20
N ASP A 32 3.66 17.59 15.66
CA ASP A 32 4.85 18.11 14.96
C ASP A 32 6.04 18.27 15.91
N ALA A 33 5.81 18.77 17.13
CA ALA A 33 6.84 18.85 18.16
C ALA A 33 7.38 17.46 18.55
N LEU A 34 6.50 16.46 18.67
CA LEU A 34 6.90 15.07 18.94
C LEU A 34 7.72 14.49 17.77
N GLY A 35 7.35 14.78 16.53
CA GLY A 35 8.13 14.42 15.34
C GLY A 35 9.56 14.92 15.39
N ARG A 36 9.74 16.21 15.68
CA ARG A 36 11.07 16.82 15.85
C ARG A 36 11.84 16.23 17.03
N GLN A 37 11.17 15.92 18.14
CA GLN A 37 11.78 15.26 19.30
C GLN A 37 12.29 13.85 18.93
N ILE A 38 11.51 13.07 18.19
CA ILE A 38 11.90 11.72 17.74
C ILE A 38 13.10 11.81 16.80
N ASP A 39 13.10 12.75 15.86
CA ASP A 39 14.24 13.00 14.98
C ASP A 39 15.53 13.31 15.75
N GLN A 40 15.45 14.16 16.77
CA GLN A 40 16.60 14.46 17.63
C GLN A 40 17.14 13.20 18.29
N ARG A 41 16.26 12.28 18.73
CA ARG A 41 16.69 10.99 19.29
C ARG A 41 17.32 10.08 18.25
N LEU A 42 16.71 9.96 17.07
CA LEU A 42 17.24 9.15 15.96
C LEU A 42 18.62 9.65 15.54
N HIS A 43 18.78 10.97 15.38
CA HIS A 43 20.04 11.62 15.05
C HIS A 43 21.10 11.42 16.15
N ALA A 44 20.75 11.64 17.42
CA ALA A 44 21.67 11.44 18.54
C ALA A 44 22.16 9.98 18.66
N ALA A 45 21.30 9.02 18.30
CA ALA A 45 21.64 7.60 18.25
C ALA A 45 22.27 7.16 16.91
N GLN A 46 22.54 8.11 15.99
CA GLN A 46 23.12 7.88 14.66
C GLN A 46 22.35 6.84 13.83
N ILE A 47 21.03 6.82 14.00
CA ILE A 47 20.14 5.94 13.25
C ILE A 47 19.88 6.61 11.90
N GLY A 48 20.46 6.06 10.82
CA GLY A 48 20.27 6.54 9.45
C GLY A 48 18.88 6.22 8.86
N LEU A 49 17.81 6.39 9.64
CA LEU A 49 16.44 6.02 9.25
C LEU A 49 15.92 6.95 8.16
N THR A 50 15.61 6.37 7.01
CA THR A 50 14.79 6.99 5.97
C THR A 50 13.39 6.41 5.99
N MET A 51 12.40 7.19 5.55
CA MET A 51 11.01 6.76 5.47
C MET A 51 10.34 7.31 4.22
N GLY A 52 9.70 6.42 3.46
CA GLY A 52 8.90 6.74 2.28
C GLY A 52 7.51 6.13 2.37
N GLY A 53 6.76 6.21 1.27
CA GLY A 53 5.44 5.60 1.21
C GLY A 53 4.91 5.42 -0.21
N GLU A 54 3.86 4.62 -0.29
CA GLU A 54 3.15 4.29 -1.53
C GLU A 54 1.66 4.71 -1.39
N PRO A 55 1.35 6.01 -1.19
CA PRO A 55 -0.03 6.48 -1.13
C PRO A 55 -0.78 6.21 -2.44
N THR A 56 -2.07 5.92 -2.30
CA THR A 56 -2.93 5.60 -3.44
C THR A 56 -4.10 6.58 -3.54
N TYR A 57 -4.55 6.81 -4.76
CA TYR A 57 -5.57 7.80 -5.08
C TYR A 57 -6.62 7.23 -6.05
N VAL A 58 -7.81 7.83 -6.05
CA VAL A 58 -8.88 7.60 -7.03
C VAL A 58 -9.42 8.92 -7.57
N SER A 59 -10.17 8.89 -8.67
CA SER A 59 -10.85 10.09 -9.18
C SER A 59 -11.81 10.67 -8.14
N ALA A 60 -11.72 11.98 -7.93
CA ALA A 60 -12.67 12.71 -7.10
C ALA A 60 -13.99 13.00 -7.83
N ARG A 61 -14.00 12.88 -9.17
CA ARG A 61 -15.13 13.20 -10.04
C ARG A 61 -16.05 12.01 -10.24
N ASP A 62 -15.49 10.89 -10.71
CA ASP A 62 -16.22 9.64 -10.89
C ASP A 62 -15.47 8.47 -10.25
N ARG A 63 -15.98 8.01 -9.11
CA ARG A 63 -15.44 6.85 -8.38
C ARG A 63 -16.05 5.53 -8.83
N THR A 64 -17.03 5.57 -9.74
CA THR A 64 -17.86 4.42 -10.13
C THR A 64 -17.37 3.74 -11.40
N ASP A 65 -16.54 4.43 -12.18
CA ASP A 65 -15.85 3.87 -13.35
C ASP A 65 -14.95 2.68 -12.96
N LEU A 66 -14.81 1.72 -13.88
CA LEU A 66 -14.14 0.44 -13.63
C LEU A 66 -12.64 0.61 -13.34
N GLN A 67 -11.99 1.61 -13.93
CA GLN A 67 -10.57 1.93 -13.68
C GLN A 67 -10.31 2.34 -12.22
N TRP A 68 -11.33 2.83 -11.52
CA TRP A 68 -11.26 3.20 -10.10
C TRP A 68 -11.87 2.15 -9.19
N ARG A 69 -12.29 0.99 -9.73
CA ARG A 69 -12.88 -0.12 -8.97
C ARG A 69 -11.98 -1.34 -8.96
N TYR A 70 -11.59 -1.83 -10.14
CA TYR A 70 -10.80 -3.05 -10.28
C TYR A 70 -9.92 -3.11 -11.52
N GLU A 71 -10.13 -2.27 -12.54
CA GLU A 71 -9.22 -2.23 -13.70
C GLU A 71 -7.94 -1.49 -13.34
N ALA A 72 -6.82 -1.98 -13.85
CA ALA A 72 -5.52 -1.34 -13.63
C ALA A 72 -5.36 -0.11 -14.54
N LEU A 73 -5.65 -0.25 -15.83
CA LEU A 73 -5.51 0.81 -16.82
C LEU A 73 -6.81 1.60 -17.01
N GLY A 74 -6.71 2.79 -17.60
CA GLY A 74 -7.85 3.62 -17.94
C GLY A 74 -7.42 5.00 -18.43
N THR A 75 -8.19 5.56 -19.36
CA THR A 75 -7.84 6.82 -20.05
C THR A 75 -7.82 8.00 -19.08
N GLU A 76 -8.84 8.16 -18.24
CA GLU A 76 -8.89 9.23 -17.24
C GLU A 76 -7.75 9.06 -16.21
N LYS A 77 -7.51 7.84 -15.73
CA LYS A 77 -6.44 7.52 -14.79
C LYS A 77 -5.08 7.95 -15.33
N ARG A 78 -4.80 7.65 -16.60
CA ARG A 78 -3.55 8.07 -17.25
C ARG A 78 -3.44 9.60 -17.34
N GLN A 79 -4.50 10.28 -17.75
CA GLN A 79 -4.53 11.75 -17.84
C GLN A 79 -4.31 12.42 -16.47
N LEU A 80 -4.95 11.91 -15.41
CA LEU A 80 -4.76 12.40 -14.05
C LEU A 80 -3.34 12.14 -13.53
N ALA A 81 -2.75 10.99 -13.87
CA ALA A 81 -1.38 10.66 -13.51
C ALA A 81 -0.35 11.57 -14.21
N GLU A 82 -0.55 11.88 -15.50
CA GLU A 82 0.31 12.83 -16.23
C GLU A 82 0.19 14.25 -15.69
N ALA A 83 -1.02 14.70 -15.38
CA ALA A 83 -1.23 15.99 -14.73
C ALA A 83 -0.53 16.06 -13.37
N LEU A 84 -0.64 15.00 -12.55
CA LEU A 84 0.02 14.93 -11.24
C LEU A 84 1.55 14.87 -11.38
N LEU A 85 2.07 14.11 -12.35
CA LEU A 85 3.51 14.09 -12.65
C LEU A 85 4.05 15.50 -12.88
N LEU A 86 3.41 16.28 -13.76
CA LEU A 86 3.87 17.63 -14.11
C LEU A 86 3.80 18.59 -12.92
N ARG A 87 2.68 18.57 -12.19
CA ARG A 87 2.50 19.44 -11.02
C ARG A 87 3.46 19.09 -9.89
N LEU A 88 3.66 17.80 -9.62
CA LEU A 88 4.56 17.35 -8.56
C LEU A 88 6.02 17.61 -8.92
N ALA A 89 6.43 17.39 -10.17
CA ALA A 89 7.76 17.76 -10.65
C ALA A 89 8.01 19.26 -10.48
N GLN A 90 7.04 20.11 -10.82
CA GLN A 90 7.14 21.55 -10.61
C GLN A 90 7.14 21.94 -9.12
N ARG A 91 6.31 21.30 -8.28
CA ARG A 91 6.16 21.59 -6.85
C ARG A 91 7.40 21.21 -6.05
N LEU A 92 7.97 20.06 -6.34
CA LEU A 92 9.22 19.60 -5.71
C LEU A 92 10.44 20.34 -6.29
N ASN A 93 10.33 20.82 -7.53
CA ASN A 93 11.35 21.58 -8.26
C ASN A 93 12.76 20.97 -8.09
N PRO A 94 12.94 19.66 -8.37
CA PRO A 94 14.25 19.05 -8.25
C PRO A 94 15.20 19.67 -9.29
N VAL A 95 16.42 20.00 -8.85
CA VAL A 95 17.44 20.56 -9.73
C VAL A 95 17.73 19.58 -10.86
N GLY A 96 17.48 20.01 -12.09
CA GLY A 96 17.64 19.22 -13.30
C GLY A 96 16.87 17.90 -13.33
N GLY A 97 15.61 17.93 -12.89
CA GLY A 97 14.72 16.77 -12.88
C GLY A 97 14.40 16.24 -14.28
N LEU A 98 14.59 14.93 -14.47
CA LEU A 98 14.24 14.20 -15.68
C LEU A 98 12.82 13.66 -15.60
N ARG A 99 11.93 14.06 -16.51
CA ARG A 99 10.62 13.42 -16.70
C ARG A 99 10.77 12.15 -17.53
N HIS A 100 10.14 11.07 -17.10
CA HIS A 100 10.28 9.76 -17.71
C HIS A 100 8.93 9.02 -17.82
N TYR A 101 8.67 8.44 -18.99
CA TYR A 101 7.43 7.75 -19.34
C TYR A 101 7.74 6.27 -19.55
N GLY A 102 7.98 5.59 -18.43
CA GLY A 102 8.54 4.25 -18.41
C GLY A 102 7.52 3.12 -18.41
N ILE A 103 8.09 1.93 -18.26
CA ILE A 103 7.38 0.68 -18.09
C ILE A 103 7.20 0.34 -16.60
N GLY A 104 6.02 -0.15 -16.27
CA GLY A 104 5.62 -0.63 -14.96
C GLY A 104 5.68 -2.16 -14.88
N LYS A 105 4.92 -2.73 -13.94
CA LYS A 105 4.86 -4.19 -13.74
C LYS A 105 4.13 -4.86 -14.90
N LEU A 106 4.63 -6.03 -15.29
CA LEU A 106 3.94 -6.98 -16.17
C LEU A 106 3.31 -8.07 -15.29
N TYR A 107 1.99 -8.22 -15.37
CA TYR A 107 1.29 -9.29 -14.64
C TYR A 107 1.01 -10.48 -15.56
N PRO A 108 0.95 -11.73 -15.02
CA PRO A 108 0.57 -12.89 -15.81
C PRO A 108 -0.75 -12.66 -16.57
N GLY A 109 -0.75 -12.98 -17.86
CA GLY A 109 -1.92 -12.80 -18.75
C GLY A 109 -2.03 -11.43 -19.41
N GLU A 110 -1.23 -10.43 -19.02
CA GLU A 110 -1.16 -9.15 -19.72
C GLU A 110 -0.15 -9.24 -20.89
N PRO A 111 -0.46 -8.68 -22.08
CA PRO A 111 0.44 -8.76 -23.24
C PRO A 111 1.63 -7.80 -23.12
N TYR A 112 1.48 -6.72 -22.36
CA TYR A 112 2.47 -5.66 -22.20
C TYR A 112 2.55 -5.20 -20.75
N PRO A 113 3.72 -4.73 -20.29
CA PRO A 113 3.83 -4.09 -18.99
C PRO A 113 2.93 -2.86 -18.97
N ARG A 114 2.34 -2.59 -17.79
CA ARG A 114 1.60 -1.35 -17.57
C ARG A 114 2.54 -0.15 -17.67
N TRP A 115 2.01 1.06 -17.73
CA TRP A 115 2.86 2.26 -17.75
C TRP A 115 3.37 2.64 -16.36
N ALA A 116 4.50 3.35 -16.27
CA ALA A 116 5.01 3.97 -15.05
C ALA A 116 5.55 5.36 -15.36
N LEU A 117 4.94 6.38 -14.77
CA LEU A 117 5.37 7.77 -14.94
C LEU A 117 6.35 8.15 -13.84
N GLY A 118 7.42 8.90 -14.11
CA GLY A 118 8.39 9.24 -13.08
C GLY A 118 9.10 10.58 -13.31
N CYS A 119 9.62 11.11 -12.21
CA CYS A 119 10.54 12.23 -12.22
C CYS A 119 11.75 11.91 -11.34
N PHE A 120 12.95 12.03 -11.90
CA PHE A 120 14.20 11.60 -11.27
C PHE A 120 15.24 12.72 -11.24
N TRP A 121 16.12 12.73 -10.23
CA TRP A 121 17.21 13.70 -10.11
C TRP A 121 18.43 13.10 -9.39
N ARG A 122 19.58 13.76 -9.50
CA ARG A 122 20.82 13.31 -8.87
C ARG A 122 20.91 13.79 -7.43
N LEU A 123 21.39 12.92 -6.55
CA LEU A 123 21.64 13.22 -5.14
C LEU A 123 22.83 14.17 -4.92
N ASP A 124 23.72 14.30 -5.91
CA ASP A 124 24.86 15.22 -5.87
C ASP A 124 24.51 16.66 -6.31
N GLY A 125 23.23 16.91 -6.64
CA GLY A 125 22.72 18.22 -7.05
C GLY A 125 23.05 18.63 -8.48
N GLN A 126 23.76 17.80 -9.24
CA GLN A 126 23.95 18.01 -10.68
C GLN A 126 22.64 17.67 -11.43
N PRO A 127 22.40 18.29 -12.60
CA PRO A 127 21.22 17.96 -13.39
C PRO A 127 21.30 16.53 -13.96
N LEU A 128 20.19 15.79 -13.94
CA LEU A 128 20.00 14.69 -14.90
C LEU A 128 19.61 15.26 -16.27
N TRP A 129 18.82 16.34 -16.27
CA TRP A 129 18.39 17.05 -17.47
C TRP A 129 18.40 18.56 -17.19
N GLY A 130 19.21 19.32 -17.90
CA GLY A 130 19.40 20.77 -17.70
C GLY A 130 18.29 21.66 -18.27
N ASN A 131 17.76 21.35 -19.45
CA ASN A 131 16.87 22.21 -20.21
C ASN A 131 15.44 21.65 -20.31
N ALA A 132 14.57 22.05 -19.38
CA ALA A 132 13.20 21.55 -19.29
C ALA A 132 12.32 21.78 -20.55
N ASP A 133 12.67 22.73 -21.42
CA ASP A 133 11.93 23.01 -22.67
C ASP A 133 12.15 21.91 -23.73
N LEU A 134 13.24 21.14 -23.61
CA LEU A 134 13.55 20.01 -24.49
C LEU A 134 12.89 18.69 -24.05
N LEU A 135 12.19 18.68 -22.91
CA LEU A 135 11.36 17.53 -22.49
C LEU A 135 9.94 17.70 -23.02
N ALA A 136 9.61 17.06 -24.13
CA ALA A 136 8.31 17.18 -24.76
C ALA A 136 7.18 16.52 -23.93
N THR A 137 6.03 17.21 -23.87
CA THR A 137 4.75 16.67 -23.37
C THR A 137 3.68 16.64 -24.47
N ALA A 138 3.96 17.25 -25.62
CA ALA A 138 3.10 17.34 -26.80
C ALA A 138 3.99 17.61 -28.04
N ALA A 139 3.42 17.50 -29.23
CA ALA A 139 4.12 17.78 -30.48
C ALA A 139 4.64 19.24 -30.54
N PRO A 140 5.92 19.48 -30.88
CA PRO A 140 6.48 20.83 -30.98
C PRO A 140 5.68 21.74 -31.91
N SER A 141 5.33 22.94 -31.46
CA SER A 141 4.49 23.90 -32.19
C SER A 141 3.15 23.32 -32.72
N GLY A 142 2.66 22.23 -32.12
CA GLY A 142 1.45 21.52 -32.56
C GLY A 142 1.62 20.75 -33.89
N LYS A 143 2.84 20.64 -34.42
CA LYS A 143 3.13 19.91 -35.67
C LYS A 143 3.67 18.51 -35.34
N PRO A 144 2.98 17.42 -35.73
CA PRO A 144 3.48 16.07 -35.53
C PRO A 144 4.85 15.87 -36.19
N GLN A 145 5.77 15.25 -35.44
CA GLN A 145 7.05 14.82 -35.96
C GLN A 145 6.90 13.66 -36.94
N THR A 146 7.95 13.39 -37.72
CA THR A 146 7.98 12.29 -38.70
C THR A 146 9.13 11.35 -38.41
N TRP A 147 9.12 10.14 -38.99
CA TRP A 147 10.22 9.19 -38.89
C TRP A 147 11.58 9.79 -39.29
N ALA A 148 11.61 10.81 -40.16
CA ALA A 148 12.83 11.52 -40.52
C ALA A 148 13.46 12.27 -39.33
N ALA A 149 12.64 12.82 -38.42
CA ALA A 149 13.13 13.45 -37.18
C ALA A 149 13.75 12.42 -36.23
N ALA A 150 13.10 11.26 -36.06
CA ALA A 150 13.66 10.14 -35.29
C ALA A 150 14.99 9.64 -35.88
N LYS A 151 15.08 9.55 -37.21
CA LYS A 151 16.32 9.21 -37.92
C LYS A 151 17.42 10.22 -37.65
N SER A 152 17.16 11.52 -37.84
CA SER A 152 18.16 12.56 -37.58
C SER A 152 18.63 12.53 -36.13
N PHE A 153 17.71 12.32 -35.20
CA PHE A 153 18.02 12.25 -33.77
C PHE A 153 18.95 11.09 -33.41
N ILE A 154 18.65 9.86 -33.85
CA ILE A 154 19.50 8.71 -33.49
C ILE A 154 20.89 8.76 -34.15
N TYR A 155 21.00 9.34 -35.35
CA TYR A 155 22.28 9.53 -36.03
C TYR A 155 23.15 10.56 -35.31
N GLU A 156 22.55 11.67 -34.87
CA GLU A 156 23.26 12.67 -34.07
C GLU A 156 23.64 12.10 -32.70
N LEU A 157 22.75 11.36 -32.03
CA LEU A 157 23.06 10.68 -30.78
C LEU A 157 24.24 9.71 -30.91
N ALA A 158 24.30 8.93 -31.98
CA ALA A 158 25.44 8.07 -32.26
C ALA A 158 26.74 8.88 -32.45
N THR A 159 26.68 10.04 -33.10
CA THR A 159 27.81 10.98 -33.20
C THR A 159 28.25 11.48 -31.81
N CYS A 160 27.29 11.92 -30.97
CA CYS A 160 27.58 12.37 -29.60
C CYS A 160 28.21 11.28 -28.74
N LEU A 161 27.83 10.02 -28.93
CA LEU A 161 28.39 8.86 -28.23
C LEU A 161 29.67 8.30 -28.87
N ALA A 162 30.16 8.91 -29.96
CA ALA A 162 31.30 8.43 -30.75
C ALA A 162 31.13 7.00 -31.33
N ILE A 163 29.89 6.62 -31.67
CA ILE A 163 29.52 5.30 -32.20
C ILE A 163 29.36 5.37 -33.73
N PRO A 164 29.93 4.43 -34.49
CA PRO A 164 29.73 4.36 -35.94
C PRO A 164 28.25 4.19 -36.32
N HIS A 165 27.74 5.02 -37.24
CA HIS A 165 26.36 4.96 -37.72
C HIS A 165 25.96 3.60 -38.35
N ALA A 166 26.95 2.79 -38.74
CA ALA A 166 26.73 1.44 -39.28
C ALA A 166 26.05 0.47 -38.29
N ALA A 167 26.01 0.81 -36.99
CA ALA A 167 25.29 0.06 -35.96
C ALA A 167 23.78 0.36 -35.91
N ILE A 168 23.34 1.48 -36.50
CA ILE A 168 21.93 1.89 -36.47
C ILE A 168 21.15 1.02 -37.47
N MET A 169 20.03 0.46 -37.02
CA MET A 169 19.16 -0.40 -37.82
C MET A 169 17.72 0.13 -37.81
N PRO A 170 17.05 0.25 -38.97
CA PRO A 170 15.63 0.61 -39.01
C PRO A 170 14.75 -0.58 -38.58
N ALA A 171 13.66 -0.26 -37.89
CA ALA A 171 12.61 -1.20 -37.49
C ALA A 171 11.28 -0.83 -38.15
N TYR A 172 10.53 -1.85 -38.57
CA TYR A 172 9.31 -1.72 -39.37
C TYR A 172 8.15 -2.48 -38.73
N GLU A 173 6.94 -1.97 -38.90
CA GLU A 173 5.75 -2.80 -38.72
C GLU A 173 5.65 -3.84 -39.83
N ILE A 174 4.83 -4.87 -39.63
CA ILE A 174 4.56 -5.88 -40.65
C ILE A 174 4.02 -5.21 -41.93
N GLU A 175 4.61 -5.57 -43.07
CA GLU A 175 4.22 -5.09 -44.41
C GLU A 175 4.37 -3.57 -44.64
N GLU A 176 4.97 -2.84 -43.70
CA GLU A 176 5.22 -1.41 -43.83
C GLU A 176 6.60 -1.12 -44.44
N THR A 177 6.68 -0.05 -45.24
CA THR A 177 7.93 0.41 -45.87
C THR A 177 8.52 1.65 -45.20
N VAL A 178 7.75 2.28 -44.31
CA VAL A 178 8.16 3.42 -43.50
C VAL A 178 8.68 2.89 -42.16
N PRO A 179 9.89 3.27 -41.72
CA PRO A 179 10.40 2.85 -40.42
C PRO A 179 9.49 3.34 -39.28
N ALA A 180 9.10 2.41 -38.40
CA ALA A 180 8.41 2.71 -37.14
C ALA A 180 9.38 3.27 -36.08
N GLY A 181 10.67 2.93 -36.19
CA GLY A 181 11.72 3.47 -35.34
C GLY A 181 13.11 3.05 -35.82
N PHE A 182 14.12 3.48 -35.07
CA PHE A 182 15.52 3.18 -35.32
C PHE A 182 16.16 2.63 -34.06
N VAL A 183 16.97 1.60 -34.20
CA VAL A 183 17.52 0.80 -33.11
C VAL A 183 19.03 0.94 -33.08
N LEU A 184 19.58 1.22 -31.90
CA LEU A 184 21.01 1.30 -31.63
C LEU A 184 21.35 0.36 -30.47
N PRO A 185 21.94 -0.82 -30.74
CA PRO A 185 22.51 -1.65 -29.69
C PRO A 185 23.54 -0.85 -28.91
N LEU A 186 23.39 -0.71 -27.60
CA LEU A 186 24.21 0.20 -26.80
C LEU A 186 24.53 -0.43 -25.45
N LEU A 187 25.81 -0.46 -25.12
CA LEU A 187 26.29 -0.94 -23.83
C LEU A 187 27.54 -0.17 -23.42
N THR A 188 27.67 0.13 -22.13
CA THR A 188 28.96 0.55 -21.58
C THR A 188 29.77 -0.70 -21.25
N THR A 189 31.03 -0.80 -21.68
CA THR A 189 31.89 -1.97 -21.41
C THR A 189 33.26 -1.55 -20.91
N GLU A 190 33.93 -2.44 -20.19
CA GLU A 190 35.29 -2.20 -19.71
C GLU A 190 36.31 -2.53 -20.81
N VAL A 191 37.05 -1.52 -21.28
CA VAL A 191 38.12 -1.68 -22.26
C VAL A 191 39.42 -1.15 -21.64
N ASN A 192 40.39 -2.04 -21.43
CA ASN A 192 41.65 -1.72 -20.75
C ASN A 192 41.48 -1.06 -19.36
N GLY A 193 40.40 -1.40 -18.65
CA GLY A 193 40.06 -0.84 -17.33
C GLY A 193 39.44 0.55 -17.35
N THR A 194 38.98 1.00 -18.53
CA THR A 194 38.21 2.23 -18.69
C THR A 194 36.84 1.88 -19.26
N PRO A 195 35.74 2.38 -18.68
CA PRO A 195 34.42 2.20 -19.24
C PRO A 195 34.27 3.02 -20.53
N LEU A 196 33.80 2.41 -21.61
CA LEU A 196 33.55 3.04 -22.92
C LEU A 196 32.19 2.64 -23.46
N TRP A 197 31.58 3.51 -24.26
CA TRP A 197 30.38 3.19 -25.02
C TRP A 197 30.72 2.31 -26.22
N GLN A 198 30.06 1.17 -26.34
CA GLN A 198 30.19 0.26 -27.47
C GLN A 198 28.83 -0.06 -28.09
N SER A 199 28.88 -0.46 -29.35
CA SER A 199 27.75 -0.89 -30.14
C SER A 199 28.15 -2.03 -31.07
N CYS A 200 27.17 -2.82 -31.49
CA CYS A 200 27.33 -3.89 -32.48
C CYS A 200 26.24 -3.81 -33.54
N ARG A 201 26.44 -4.54 -34.64
CA ARG A 201 25.37 -4.79 -35.61
C ARG A 201 24.68 -6.11 -35.28
N TRP A 202 23.36 -6.15 -35.38
CA TRP A 202 22.62 -7.41 -35.30
C TRP A 202 22.54 -8.09 -36.66
N THR A 203 22.78 -9.40 -36.69
CA THR A 203 22.74 -10.18 -37.93
C THR A 203 21.30 -10.55 -38.30
N GLY A 204 21.06 -10.81 -39.59
CA GLY A 204 19.73 -11.21 -40.08
C GLY A 204 18.79 -10.05 -40.41
N PHE A 205 19.16 -8.80 -40.13
CA PHE A 205 18.30 -7.61 -40.33
C PHE A 205 18.83 -6.63 -41.39
N ASP A 206 19.47 -7.11 -42.45
CA ASP A 206 20.07 -6.24 -43.48
C ASP A 206 19.05 -5.42 -44.27
N GLN A 207 17.81 -5.90 -44.39
CA GLN A 207 16.68 -5.16 -44.97
C GLN A 207 15.87 -4.38 -43.91
N GLY A 208 16.36 -4.35 -42.67
CA GLY A 208 15.63 -3.87 -41.49
C GLY A 208 14.97 -4.98 -40.69
N MET A 209 14.62 -4.66 -39.45
CA MET A 209 13.95 -5.60 -38.54
C MET A 209 12.44 -5.40 -38.56
N VAL A 210 11.70 -6.52 -38.57
CA VAL A 210 10.24 -6.49 -38.43
C VAL A 210 9.90 -6.62 -36.95
N LEU A 211 9.06 -5.74 -36.44
CA LEU A 211 8.65 -5.72 -35.03
C LEU A 211 7.70 -6.87 -34.71
N VAL A 212 7.78 -7.35 -33.47
CA VAL A 212 6.76 -8.23 -32.91
C VAL A 212 5.41 -7.47 -32.91
N PRO A 213 4.30 -8.08 -33.35
CA PRO A 213 3.01 -7.39 -33.43
C PRO A 213 2.48 -6.84 -32.11
N GLY A 214 1.93 -5.63 -32.15
CA GLY A 214 1.02 -5.07 -31.15
C GLY A 214 1.31 -3.62 -30.78
N ASP A 215 0.60 -3.12 -29.78
CA ASP A 215 0.44 -1.67 -29.54
C ASP A 215 1.46 -1.09 -28.55
N GLY A 216 2.45 -1.89 -28.13
CA GLY A 216 3.52 -1.45 -27.23
C GLY A 216 4.55 -0.54 -27.91
N PRO A 217 5.39 0.17 -27.13
CA PRO A 217 6.49 0.95 -27.69
C PRO A 217 7.47 0.06 -28.47
N VAL A 218 8.10 0.63 -29.50
CA VAL A 218 8.99 -0.10 -30.42
C VAL A 218 10.07 -0.90 -29.67
N GLY A 219 10.65 -0.33 -28.60
CA GLY A 219 11.68 -0.99 -27.80
C GLY A 219 11.26 -2.27 -27.08
N LEU A 220 9.96 -2.47 -26.81
CA LEU A 220 9.43 -3.72 -26.25
C LEU A 220 9.06 -4.77 -27.30
N ARG A 221 9.04 -4.37 -28.58
CA ARG A 221 8.64 -5.21 -29.71
C ARG A 221 9.82 -5.62 -30.59
N LEU A 222 11.05 -5.41 -30.13
CA LEU A 222 12.25 -5.85 -30.82
C LEU A 222 12.28 -7.39 -30.86
N PRO A 223 12.57 -8.03 -32.02
CA PRO A 223 12.61 -9.48 -32.17
C PRO A 223 13.90 -10.09 -31.59
N LEU A 224 14.19 -9.86 -30.31
CA LEU A 224 15.46 -10.25 -29.68
C LEU A 224 15.68 -11.78 -29.67
N THR A 225 14.63 -12.58 -29.82
CA THR A 225 14.69 -14.05 -29.92
C THR A 225 15.16 -14.55 -31.28
N GLU A 226 15.18 -13.69 -32.30
CA GLU A 226 15.68 -14.02 -33.64
C GLU A 226 17.19 -13.77 -33.78
N LEU A 227 17.81 -13.15 -32.76
CA LEU A 227 19.25 -12.91 -32.73
C LEU A 227 20.03 -14.22 -32.68
N THR A 228 21.11 -14.29 -33.46
CA THR A 228 22.01 -15.44 -33.45
C THR A 228 22.64 -15.64 -32.07
N ASP A 229 22.69 -16.89 -31.62
CA ASP A 229 23.42 -17.22 -30.40
C ASP A 229 24.92 -17.01 -30.56
N THR A 230 25.51 -16.34 -29.57
CA THR A 230 26.93 -15.99 -29.56
C THR A 230 27.50 -16.22 -28.17
N GLU A 231 28.71 -16.78 -28.11
CA GLU A 231 29.48 -16.92 -26.86
C GLU A 231 30.21 -15.62 -26.49
N GLN A 232 30.18 -14.61 -27.36
CA GLN A 232 30.93 -13.35 -27.21
C GLN A 232 30.09 -12.22 -26.60
N LEU A 233 29.11 -12.54 -25.75
CA LEU A 233 28.29 -11.53 -25.09
C LEU A 233 29.16 -10.61 -24.23
N LEU A 234 29.03 -9.30 -24.46
CA LEU A 234 29.73 -8.31 -23.68
C LEU A 234 29.02 -8.08 -22.34
N THR A 235 29.81 -7.87 -21.30
CA THR A 235 29.32 -7.56 -19.95
C THR A 235 29.32 -6.05 -19.75
N GLU A 236 28.24 -5.54 -19.16
CA GLU A 236 28.13 -4.11 -18.84
C GLU A 236 29.17 -3.71 -17.79
N ALA A 237 29.89 -2.61 -18.04
CA ALA A 237 30.77 -1.99 -17.06
C ALA A 237 29.97 -1.60 -15.81
N GLN A 238 30.63 -1.63 -14.64
CA GLN A 238 30.01 -1.29 -13.36
C GLN A 238 30.66 -0.07 -12.70
N PRO A 239 30.72 1.10 -13.37
CA PRO A 239 31.32 2.29 -12.78
C PRO A 239 30.50 2.81 -11.59
N ALA A 240 31.21 3.23 -10.53
CA ALA A 240 30.59 3.88 -9.40
C ALA A 240 29.95 5.22 -9.82
N PHE A 241 28.87 5.65 -9.15
CA PHE A 241 28.16 6.88 -9.52
C PHE A 241 29.03 8.14 -9.47
N ASP A 242 29.97 8.19 -8.53
CA ASP A 242 30.91 9.29 -8.30
C ASP A 242 32.15 9.25 -9.22
N SER A 243 32.26 8.26 -10.10
CA SER A 243 33.33 8.22 -11.10
C SER A 243 33.18 9.37 -12.09
N ALA A 244 34.29 9.70 -12.76
CA ALA A 244 34.27 10.64 -13.87
C ALA A 244 33.25 10.19 -14.94
N PRO A 245 32.56 11.14 -15.61
CA PRO A 245 31.70 10.83 -16.74
C PRO A 245 32.44 9.99 -17.79
N ILE A 246 31.76 8.99 -18.33
CA ILE A 246 32.26 8.16 -19.42
C ILE A 246 32.40 9.06 -20.65
N ARG A 247 33.63 9.33 -21.06
CA ARG A 247 33.89 10.18 -22.22
C ARG A 247 33.59 9.38 -23.50
N PRO A 248 32.79 9.93 -24.42
CA PRO A 248 32.67 9.39 -25.76
C PRO A 248 34.06 9.34 -26.41
N GLU A 249 34.52 8.15 -26.77
CA GLU A 249 35.79 7.94 -27.45
C GLU A 249 35.54 7.04 -28.66
N ALA A 250 36.10 7.43 -29.81
CA ALA A 250 35.89 6.70 -31.05
C ALA A 250 36.57 5.32 -30.96
N VAL A 251 35.77 4.26 -30.95
CA VAL A 251 36.27 2.89 -31.06
C VAL A 251 36.56 2.60 -32.55
N SER A 252 37.71 1.97 -32.84
CA SER A 252 38.17 1.73 -34.22
C SER A 252 37.24 0.83 -35.05
N SER A 253 36.38 0.05 -34.40
CA SER A 253 35.43 -0.87 -35.03
C SER A 253 34.26 -1.15 -34.09
N LEU A 254 33.13 -1.60 -34.65
CA LEU A 254 32.02 -2.14 -33.87
C LEU A 254 32.46 -3.38 -33.08
N ALA A 255 31.79 -3.62 -31.95
CA ALA A 255 31.90 -4.89 -31.23
C ALA A 255 31.44 -6.05 -32.13
N PRO A 256 31.80 -7.31 -31.79
CA PRO A 256 31.35 -8.47 -32.54
C PRO A 256 29.83 -8.47 -32.73
N ALA A 257 29.37 -8.98 -33.87
CA ALA A 257 27.94 -9.04 -34.16
C ALA A 257 27.16 -9.78 -33.05
N ASP A 258 25.94 -9.30 -32.77
CA ASP A 258 25.03 -9.86 -31.75
C ASP A 258 25.55 -9.91 -30.30
N SER A 259 26.74 -9.32 -30.03
CA SER A 259 27.39 -9.34 -28.72
C SER A 259 26.74 -8.42 -27.67
N ILE A 260 25.96 -7.44 -28.11
CA ILE A 260 25.17 -6.53 -27.27
C ILE A 260 23.70 -6.74 -27.61
N ARG A 261 22.90 -7.18 -26.62
CA ARG A 261 21.46 -7.46 -26.80
C ARG A 261 20.54 -6.44 -26.14
N LEU A 262 21.10 -5.30 -25.74
CA LEU A 262 20.39 -4.15 -25.21
C LEU A 262 20.41 -3.03 -26.26
N ALA A 263 19.28 -2.38 -26.50
CA ALA A 263 19.21 -1.33 -27.51
C ALA A 263 18.41 -0.12 -27.06
N LEU A 264 18.95 1.05 -27.38
CA LEU A 264 18.24 2.31 -27.37
C LEU A 264 17.46 2.43 -28.67
N VAL A 265 16.21 2.89 -28.58
CA VAL A 265 15.34 3.04 -29.75
C VAL A 265 14.84 4.46 -29.83
N VAL A 266 14.87 5.04 -31.04
CA VAL A 266 14.25 6.34 -31.32
C VAL A 266 13.11 6.15 -32.31
N SER A 267 11.90 6.56 -31.92
CA SER A 267 10.67 6.44 -32.70
C SER A 267 9.91 7.77 -32.71
N VAL A 268 8.81 7.84 -33.47
CA VAL A 268 7.81 8.91 -33.31
C VAL A 268 6.51 8.31 -32.83
N GLU A 269 6.09 8.73 -31.64
CA GLU A 269 4.84 8.28 -31.01
C GLU A 269 4.00 9.53 -30.65
N ASN A 270 2.71 9.52 -30.97
CA ASN A 270 1.80 10.66 -30.77
C ASN A 270 2.32 12.00 -31.32
N GLY A 271 3.10 11.95 -32.41
CA GLY A 271 3.70 13.13 -33.03
C GLY A 271 4.90 13.72 -32.29
N ILE A 272 5.50 12.99 -31.34
CA ILE A 272 6.68 13.39 -30.56
C ILE A 272 7.84 12.43 -30.86
N VAL A 273 9.08 12.92 -30.94
CA VAL A 273 10.26 12.06 -30.96
C VAL A 273 10.44 11.41 -29.59
N GLN A 274 10.37 10.10 -29.53
CA GLN A 274 10.50 9.32 -28.31
C GLN A 274 11.82 8.55 -28.31
N VAL A 275 12.53 8.61 -27.18
CA VAL A 275 13.77 7.86 -26.95
C VAL A 275 13.50 6.81 -25.88
N PHE A 276 13.40 5.55 -26.30
CA PHE A 276 13.23 4.40 -25.42
C PHE A 276 14.59 3.92 -24.93
N LEU A 277 14.80 3.98 -23.62
CA LEU A 277 16.02 3.56 -22.94
C LEU A 277 15.99 2.04 -22.67
N PRO A 278 17.07 1.29 -22.95
CA PRO A 278 17.23 -0.09 -22.50
C PRO A 278 17.44 -0.15 -20.98
N PRO A 279 17.35 -1.34 -20.34
CA PRO A 279 17.77 -1.48 -18.95
C PRO A 279 19.28 -1.19 -18.84
N ILE A 280 19.64 -0.20 -18.03
CA ILE A 280 21.04 0.20 -17.75
C ILE A 280 21.34 -0.13 -16.29
N ALA A 281 22.41 -0.90 -16.04
CA ALA A 281 22.68 -1.43 -14.71
C ALA A 281 23.22 -0.38 -13.73
N THR A 282 23.91 0.66 -14.22
CA THR A 282 24.54 1.66 -13.35
C THR A 282 23.96 3.06 -13.46
N GLY A 283 23.89 3.76 -12.33
CA GLY A 283 23.45 5.16 -12.28
C GLY A 283 24.39 6.08 -13.06
N ARG A 284 25.69 5.75 -13.09
CA ARG A 284 26.69 6.52 -13.84
C ARG A 284 26.45 6.44 -15.35
N SER A 285 26.34 5.22 -15.89
CA SER A 285 26.03 4.99 -17.30
C SER A 285 24.68 5.59 -17.68
N PHE A 286 23.67 5.45 -16.80
CA PHE A 286 22.36 6.06 -17.02
C PHE A 286 22.46 7.58 -17.14
N ALA A 287 23.11 8.26 -16.19
CA ALA A 287 23.26 9.71 -16.25
C ALA A 287 24.04 10.17 -17.50
N ASP A 288 25.09 9.46 -17.91
CA ASP A 288 25.89 9.83 -19.08
C ASP A 288 25.12 9.65 -20.40
N VAL A 289 24.29 8.60 -20.55
CA VAL A 289 23.45 8.48 -21.76
C VAL A 289 22.38 9.57 -21.80
N ILE A 290 21.81 9.95 -20.66
CA ILE A 290 20.84 11.06 -20.61
C ILE A 290 21.51 12.37 -21.03
N THR A 291 22.74 12.64 -20.56
CA THR A 291 23.52 13.81 -21.00
C THR A 291 23.77 13.80 -22.51
N ALA A 292 24.07 12.64 -23.11
CA ALA A 292 24.24 12.54 -24.56
C ALA A 292 22.92 12.80 -25.32
N ILE A 293 21.79 12.30 -24.80
CA ILE A 293 20.47 12.53 -25.39
C ILE A 293 20.09 14.02 -25.30
N GLU A 294 20.35 14.67 -24.16
CA GLU A 294 20.10 16.10 -24.00
C GLU A 294 20.94 16.94 -24.97
N ALA A 295 22.24 16.68 -25.05
CA ALA A 295 23.13 17.36 -25.99
C ALA A 295 22.66 17.19 -27.44
N THR A 296 22.14 15.99 -27.78
CA THR A 296 21.54 15.73 -29.10
C THR A 296 20.30 16.58 -29.34
N ALA A 297 19.41 16.67 -28.34
CA ALA A 297 18.22 17.50 -28.41
C ALA A 297 18.55 19.00 -28.56
N GLU A 298 19.60 19.48 -27.90
CA GLU A 298 20.09 20.85 -28.03
C GLU A 298 20.65 21.14 -29.43
N VAL A 299 21.48 20.25 -29.96
CA VAL A 299 22.08 20.40 -31.30
C VAL A 299 21.01 20.46 -32.39
N LEU A 300 19.96 19.64 -32.25
CA LEU A 300 18.89 19.54 -33.24
C LEU A 300 17.71 20.49 -32.99
N ASP A 301 17.70 21.24 -31.88
CA ASP A 301 16.53 21.99 -31.40
C ASP A 301 15.24 21.14 -31.40
N GLN A 302 15.38 19.89 -30.93
CA GLN A 302 14.35 18.86 -31.02
C GLN A 302 13.95 18.38 -29.63
N PRO A 303 12.82 18.85 -29.07
CA PRO A 303 12.28 18.30 -27.85
C PRO A 303 11.94 16.81 -28.01
N VAL A 304 12.22 16.03 -26.96
CA VAL A 304 12.02 14.57 -26.93
C VAL A 304 11.28 14.12 -25.68
N GLN A 305 10.66 12.95 -25.77
CA GLN A 305 10.09 12.24 -24.64
C GLN A 305 10.93 11.01 -24.32
N LEU A 306 11.34 10.86 -23.06
CA LEU A 306 12.15 9.74 -22.60
C LEU A 306 11.23 8.64 -22.07
N SER A 307 11.39 7.41 -22.58
CA SER A 307 10.60 6.24 -22.19
C SER A 307 11.48 5.00 -21.98
N GLY A 308 10.85 3.86 -21.69
CA GLY A 308 11.54 2.59 -21.48
C GLY A 308 11.89 2.34 -20.02
N TYR A 309 13.12 1.87 -19.77
CA TYR A 309 13.58 1.51 -18.44
C TYR A 309 14.10 2.76 -17.70
N GLY A 310 13.61 2.98 -16.48
CA GLY A 310 14.06 4.09 -15.63
C GLY A 310 15.44 3.85 -15.02
N PRO A 311 15.97 4.82 -14.24
CA PRO A 311 17.28 4.70 -13.62
C PRO A 311 17.33 3.52 -12.63
N PRO A 312 18.52 2.90 -12.45
CA PRO A 312 18.71 1.90 -11.42
C PRO A 312 18.54 2.52 -10.02
N ILE A 313 18.00 1.72 -9.10
CA ILE A 313 17.67 2.16 -7.75
C ILE A 313 18.94 2.21 -6.88
N ASN A 314 19.02 3.16 -5.93
CA ASN A 314 20.10 3.28 -4.94
C ASN A 314 21.51 3.55 -5.51
N GLN A 315 21.61 4.24 -6.65
CA GLN A 315 22.88 4.57 -7.28
C GLN A 315 23.02 6.07 -7.58
N GLY A 316 22.87 6.90 -6.55
CA GLY A 316 23.04 8.36 -6.69
C GLY A 316 21.89 9.09 -7.40
N ILE A 317 20.86 8.37 -7.84
CA ILE A 317 19.64 8.90 -8.44
C ILE A 317 18.45 8.55 -7.55
N GLU A 318 17.59 9.54 -7.31
CA GLU A 318 16.33 9.36 -6.61
C GLU A 318 15.17 9.95 -7.43
N GLY A 319 13.94 9.69 -7.00
CA GLY A 319 12.77 10.20 -7.69
C GLY A 319 11.47 9.62 -7.18
N PHE A 320 10.36 10.08 -7.75
CA PHE A 320 9.04 9.50 -7.51
C PHE A 320 8.50 8.84 -8.78
N LYS A 321 7.59 7.88 -8.60
CA LYS A 321 6.91 7.17 -9.69
C LYS A 321 5.40 7.11 -9.45
N LEU A 322 4.61 7.23 -10.51
CA LEU A 322 3.16 7.00 -10.51
C LEU A 322 2.86 5.77 -11.35
N THR A 323 2.10 4.85 -10.78
CA THR A 323 1.82 3.53 -11.37
C THR A 323 0.33 3.18 -11.29
N PRO A 324 -0.22 2.53 -12.32
CA PRO A 324 -1.60 2.05 -12.34
C PRO A 324 -1.70 0.69 -11.65
N ASP A 325 -2.35 0.70 -10.49
CA ASP A 325 -2.73 -0.52 -9.78
C ASP A 325 -4.24 -0.77 -9.93
N PRO A 326 -4.71 -2.03 -9.78
CA PRO A 326 -6.12 -2.36 -9.92
C PRO A 326 -7.00 -1.46 -9.04
N GLY A 327 -7.86 -0.65 -9.68
CA GLY A 327 -8.80 0.24 -8.99
C GLY A 327 -8.19 1.50 -8.34
N VAL A 328 -6.89 1.76 -8.48
CA VAL A 328 -6.23 2.96 -7.90
C VAL A 328 -5.11 3.51 -8.80
N LEU A 329 -4.68 4.74 -8.51
CA LEU A 329 -3.40 5.30 -8.92
C LEU A 329 -2.46 5.28 -7.72
N GLU A 330 -1.33 4.58 -7.81
CA GLU A 330 -0.31 4.52 -6.76
C GLU A 330 0.78 5.55 -7.04
N VAL A 331 1.27 6.22 -5.99
CA VAL A 331 2.43 7.11 -6.06
C VAL A 331 3.52 6.58 -5.15
N ASN A 332 4.60 6.08 -5.74
CA ASN A 332 5.82 5.69 -5.05
C ASN A 332 6.65 6.96 -4.81
N ILE A 333 6.67 7.48 -3.59
CA ILE A 333 7.42 8.70 -3.25
C ILE A 333 8.77 8.35 -2.62
N HIS A 334 9.81 9.13 -2.96
CA HIS A 334 11.16 8.92 -2.45
C HIS A 334 11.21 9.02 -0.93
N PRO A 335 12.06 8.24 -0.26
CA PRO A 335 12.17 8.27 1.19
C PRO A 335 12.98 9.50 1.64
N VAL A 336 12.57 10.09 2.77
CA VAL A 336 13.26 11.24 3.38
C VAL A 336 13.73 10.89 4.79
N ALA A 337 14.74 11.61 5.29
CA ALA A 337 15.39 11.28 6.55
C ALA A 337 14.71 11.95 7.75
N THR A 338 14.20 13.18 7.57
CA THR A 338 13.70 13.99 8.67
C THR A 338 12.18 14.16 8.63
N TRP A 339 11.60 14.36 9.80
CA TRP A 339 10.19 14.65 10.01
C TRP A 339 9.74 15.92 9.27
N PRO A 340 10.45 17.07 9.29
CA PRO A 340 10.04 18.24 8.50
C PRO A 340 9.98 17.97 7.00
N GLU A 341 10.98 17.27 6.44
CA GLU A 341 10.97 16.85 5.03
C GLU A 341 9.78 15.94 4.75
N LEU A 342 9.48 14.99 5.64
CA LEU A 342 8.37 14.06 5.50
C LEU A 342 7.02 14.79 5.49
N VAL A 343 6.83 15.72 6.42
CA VAL A 343 5.64 16.57 6.50
C VAL A 343 5.49 17.37 5.21
N GLN A 344 6.54 18.06 4.76
CA GLN A 344 6.52 18.88 3.55
C GLN A 344 6.20 18.04 2.30
N LEU A 345 6.86 16.89 2.15
CA LEU A 345 6.71 16.01 1.00
C LEU A 345 5.27 15.48 0.87
N HIS A 346 4.69 15.00 1.97
CA HIS A 346 3.34 14.45 1.96
C HIS A 346 2.25 15.53 1.81
N HIS A 347 2.47 16.73 2.33
CA HIS A 347 1.58 17.87 2.06
C HIS A 347 1.63 18.28 0.59
N ALA A 348 2.84 18.44 0.02
CA ALA A 348 3.01 18.76 -1.39
C ALA A 348 2.31 17.73 -2.29
N LEU A 349 2.51 16.43 -2.00
CA LEU A 349 1.85 15.37 -2.76
C LEU A 349 0.32 15.47 -2.72
N ASP A 350 -0.29 15.56 -1.53
CA ASP A 350 -1.75 15.56 -1.42
C ASP A 350 -2.37 16.84 -1.98
N GLU A 351 -1.71 17.99 -1.80
CA GLU A 351 -2.14 19.27 -2.38
C GLU A 351 -2.19 19.20 -3.91
N GLU A 352 -1.15 18.66 -4.55
CA GLU A 352 -1.11 18.53 -6.00
C GLU A 352 -2.07 17.44 -6.52
N ALA A 353 -2.22 16.32 -5.79
CA ALA A 353 -3.19 15.28 -6.14
C ALA A 353 -4.63 15.82 -6.10
N ILE A 354 -5.00 16.54 -5.03
CA ILE A 354 -6.33 17.16 -4.91
C ILE A 354 -6.54 18.20 -6.03
N ALA A 355 -5.53 19.00 -6.36
CA ALA A 355 -5.61 19.96 -7.46
C ALA A 355 -5.81 19.30 -8.83
N CYS A 356 -5.32 18.06 -9.03
CA CYS A 356 -5.61 17.24 -10.21
C CYS A 356 -7.03 16.68 -10.24
N GLY A 357 -7.78 16.73 -9.13
CA GLY A 357 -9.08 16.06 -9.01
C GLY A 357 -8.96 14.60 -8.57
N LEU A 358 -7.92 14.26 -7.82
CA LEU A 358 -7.78 12.98 -7.13
C LEU A 358 -8.24 13.06 -5.68
N ALA A 359 -8.62 11.92 -5.10
CA ALA A 359 -9.08 11.78 -3.72
C ALA A 359 -8.54 10.49 -3.07
N CYS A 360 -8.50 10.48 -1.74
CA CYS A 360 -7.98 9.38 -0.92
C CYS A 360 -9.08 8.44 -0.41
N GLU A 361 -10.30 8.54 -0.92
CA GLU A 361 -11.45 7.81 -0.37
C GLU A 361 -12.50 7.38 -1.41
N LYS A 362 -13.15 6.27 -1.08
CA LYS A 362 -14.28 5.66 -1.79
C LYS A 362 -15.50 5.58 -0.87
N TYR A 363 -16.66 5.33 -1.48
CA TYR A 363 -17.92 5.14 -0.76
C TYR A 363 -18.44 3.72 -0.99
N GLY A 364 -18.69 3.00 0.11
CA GLY A 364 -19.32 1.69 0.06
C GLY A 364 -20.79 1.78 -0.37
N ARG A 365 -21.33 0.71 -0.93
CA ARG A 365 -22.77 0.61 -1.29
C ARG A 365 -23.68 0.87 -0.09
N ASP A 366 -23.24 0.42 1.06
CA ASP A 366 -23.88 0.56 2.36
C ASP A 366 -23.66 1.93 3.04
N GLY A 367 -23.02 2.87 2.34
CA GLY A 367 -22.75 4.22 2.80
C GLY A 367 -21.48 4.40 3.64
N GLN A 368 -20.70 3.33 3.88
CA GLN A 368 -19.44 3.47 4.61
C GLN A 368 -18.41 4.29 3.84
N LEU A 369 -17.59 5.06 4.56
CA LEU A 369 -16.46 5.78 3.99
C LEU A 369 -15.22 4.88 4.04
N LEU A 370 -14.68 4.54 2.88
CA LEU A 370 -13.60 3.57 2.72
C LEU A 370 -12.33 4.27 2.23
N GLY A 371 -11.16 3.69 2.48
CA GLY A 371 -9.96 4.08 1.76
C GLY A 371 -10.08 3.77 0.27
N THR A 372 -9.03 4.07 -0.47
CA THR A 372 -8.95 3.79 -1.92
C THR A 372 -8.95 2.30 -2.26
N GLY A 373 -8.59 1.42 -1.32
CA GLY A 373 -8.45 -0.03 -1.52
C GLY A 373 -7.06 -0.50 -1.94
N GLY A 374 -6.17 0.40 -2.37
CA GLY A 374 -4.80 0.08 -2.81
C GLY A 374 -3.74 0.08 -1.70
N GLY A 375 -4.14 0.28 -0.44
CA GLY A 375 -3.21 0.47 0.67
C GLY A 375 -2.48 1.83 0.63
N SER A 376 -1.71 2.10 1.68
CA SER A 376 -0.75 3.20 1.76
C SER A 376 0.49 2.62 2.44
N HIS A 377 1.22 1.77 1.72
CA HIS A 377 2.38 1.09 2.31
C HIS A 377 3.39 2.12 2.82
N ILE A 378 3.99 1.82 3.97
CA ILE A 378 5.02 2.67 4.58
C ILE A 378 6.33 1.91 4.50
N THR A 379 7.35 2.55 3.95
CA THR A 379 8.66 1.92 3.75
C THR A 379 9.69 2.59 4.65
N ILE A 380 10.48 1.79 5.36
CA ILE A 380 11.56 2.25 6.23
C ILE A 380 12.89 1.61 5.85
N GLY A 381 14.00 2.28 6.09
CA GLY A 381 15.32 1.70 5.93
C GLY A 381 16.43 2.72 6.07
N GLY A 382 17.51 2.53 5.32
CA GLY A 382 18.61 3.50 5.20
C GLY A 382 18.67 4.11 3.81
N LYS A 383 19.66 5.01 3.58
CA LYS A 383 19.95 5.52 2.22
C LYS A 383 20.51 4.44 1.30
N THR A 384 21.19 3.46 1.89
CA THR A 384 21.77 2.29 1.23
C THR A 384 21.55 1.06 2.11
N PRO A 385 21.65 -0.16 1.57
CA PRO A 385 21.57 -1.38 2.38
C PRO A 385 22.56 -1.38 3.56
N ALA A 386 23.80 -0.95 3.34
CA ALA A 386 24.85 -0.88 4.36
C ALA A 386 24.54 0.10 5.51
N THR A 387 23.70 1.10 5.25
CA THR A 387 23.28 2.11 6.24
C THR A 387 21.89 1.81 6.83
N SER A 388 21.24 0.73 6.41
CA SER A 388 19.92 0.38 6.91
C SER A 388 19.98 0.00 8.38
N PRO A 389 19.20 0.64 9.27
CA PRO A 389 19.18 0.29 10.69
C PRO A 389 18.70 -1.15 10.91
N LEU A 390 17.88 -1.69 10.00
CA LEU A 390 17.35 -3.05 10.06
C LEU A 390 18.42 -4.11 9.79
N LEU A 391 19.40 -3.80 8.95
CA LEU A 391 20.51 -4.70 8.62
C LEU A 391 21.71 -4.52 9.56
N GLN A 392 21.94 -3.30 10.05
CA GLN A 392 22.97 -3.02 11.05
C GLN A 392 22.62 -3.62 12.42
N ARG A 393 21.33 -3.60 12.79
CA ARG A 393 20.78 -4.16 14.04
C ARG A 393 19.58 -5.08 13.73
N PRO A 394 19.80 -6.33 13.30
CA PRO A 394 18.71 -7.25 12.96
C PRO A 394 17.75 -7.58 14.12
N ASP A 395 18.15 -7.34 15.38
CA ASP A 395 17.25 -7.44 16.53
C ASP A 395 16.14 -6.36 16.53
N LEU A 396 16.29 -5.29 15.74
CA LEU A 396 15.22 -4.33 15.46
C LEU A 396 14.08 -4.99 14.67
N LEU A 397 14.39 -5.82 13.67
CA LEU A 397 13.38 -6.59 12.92
C LEU A 397 12.62 -7.54 13.86
N ARG A 398 13.36 -8.27 14.71
CA ARG A 398 12.75 -9.10 15.75
C ARG A 398 11.81 -8.28 16.64
N SER A 399 12.24 -7.11 17.09
CA SER A 399 11.45 -6.24 17.96
C SER A 399 10.14 -5.82 17.28
N LEU A 400 10.21 -5.39 16.01
CA LEU A 400 9.04 -5.03 15.22
C LEU A 400 8.09 -6.20 15.03
N ILE A 401 8.59 -7.37 14.59
CA ILE A 401 7.78 -8.57 14.36
C ILE A 401 7.10 -9.02 15.66
N THR A 402 7.86 -9.11 16.76
CA THR A 402 7.34 -9.53 18.08
C THR A 402 6.29 -8.54 18.57
N TYR A 403 6.55 -7.23 18.46
CA TYR A 403 5.63 -6.22 18.97
C TYR A 403 4.31 -6.16 18.17
N TRP A 404 4.39 -6.24 16.84
CA TRP A 404 3.19 -6.39 16.00
C TRP A 404 2.43 -7.68 16.31
N GLN A 405 3.13 -8.79 16.57
CA GLN A 405 2.50 -10.05 16.98
C GLN A 405 1.80 -9.91 18.34
N HIS A 406 2.41 -9.19 19.28
CA HIS A 406 1.88 -8.95 20.63
C HIS A 406 0.69 -8.01 20.70
N HIS A 407 0.50 -7.16 19.68
CA HIS A 407 -0.50 -6.10 19.67
C HIS A 407 -1.33 -6.15 18.38
N PRO A 408 -2.42 -6.96 18.34
CA PRO A 408 -3.32 -7.04 17.20
C PRO A 408 -3.87 -5.68 16.75
N SER A 409 -3.95 -4.69 17.64
CA SER A 409 -4.33 -3.33 17.27
C SER A 409 -3.47 -2.71 16.16
N LEU A 410 -2.16 -2.95 16.17
CA LEU A 410 -1.23 -2.44 15.16
C LEU A 410 -1.44 -3.05 13.77
N SER A 411 -2.05 -4.24 13.69
CA SER A 411 -2.42 -4.88 12.43
C SER A 411 -3.82 -4.49 11.97
N TYR A 412 -4.76 -4.28 12.90
CA TYR A 412 -6.18 -4.23 12.56
C TYR A 412 -6.82 -2.84 12.61
N VAL A 413 -6.28 -1.90 13.41
CA VAL A 413 -6.84 -0.54 13.51
C VAL A 413 -6.62 0.25 12.21
N PHE A 414 -5.51 0.01 11.54
CA PHE A 414 -5.11 0.76 10.34
C PHE A 414 -5.35 0.01 9.03
N ALA A 415 -5.76 -1.26 9.09
CA ALA A 415 -6.00 -2.07 7.89
C ALA A 415 -7.31 -1.72 7.19
N GLY A 416 -7.39 -2.07 5.90
CA GLY A 416 -8.61 -2.00 5.11
C GLY A 416 -9.61 -3.09 5.50
N GLN A 417 -10.75 -3.17 4.80
CA GLN A 417 -11.81 -4.14 5.12
C GLN A 417 -11.34 -5.60 4.98
N TYR A 418 -10.47 -5.87 4.01
CA TYR A 418 -9.96 -7.21 3.73
C TYR A 418 -8.80 -7.57 4.67
N ILE A 419 -9.10 -8.33 5.72
CA ILE A 419 -8.13 -8.87 6.69
C ILE A 419 -8.19 -10.40 6.75
N GLY A 420 -7.20 -11.00 7.43
CA GLY A 420 -7.13 -12.44 7.67
C GLY A 420 -6.05 -13.14 6.85
N PRO A 421 -5.98 -14.48 6.95
CA PRO A 421 -4.84 -15.28 6.51
C PRO A 421 -4.57 -15.23 5.01
N THR A 422 -5.59 -14.94 4.22
CA THR A 422 -5.49 -14.83 2.77
C THR A 422 -5.44 -13.38 2.28
N SER A 423 -5.42 -12.39 3.18
CA SER A 423 -5.43 -10.96 2.86
C SER A 423 -4.15 -10.47 2.16
N GLN A 424 -4.08 -9.18 1.82
CA GLN A 424 -2.86 -8.60 1.24
C GLN A 424 -1.71 -8.42 2.23
N SER A 425 -2.00 -8.49 3.53
CA SER A 425 -1.04 -8.23 4.58
C SER A 425 -1.36 -9.07 5.84
N PRO A 426 -1.46 -10.41 5.71
CA PRO A 426 -1.76 -11.29 6.84
C PRO A 426 -0.71 -11.16 7.93
N ARG A 427 -1.14 -11.43 9.15
CA ARG A 427 -0.21 -11.59 10.28
C ARG A 427 0.43 -12.98 10.21
N ILE A 428 1.64 -13.08 10.75
CA ILE A 428 2.38 -14.35 10.82
C ILE A 428 1.63 -15.46 11.59
N ASP A 429 0.72 -15.10 12.49
CA ASP A 429 -0.04 -16.02 13.35
C ASP A 429 -1.48 -16.30 12.88
N GLU A 430 -1.86 -15.90 11.67
CA GLU A 430 -3.24 -16.08 11.18
C GLU A 430 -3.51 -17.42 10.47
N ALA A 431 -2.48 -18.06 9.91
CA ALA A 431 -2.66 -19.19 9.01
C ALA A 431 -1.94 -20.48 9.42
N ARG A 432 -0.62 -20.44 9.55
CA ARG A 432 0.21 -21.63 9.78
C ARG A 432 0.55 -21.77 11.27
N HIS A 433 0.05 -22.84 11.88
CA HIS A 433 0.02 -23.06 13.33
C HIS A 433 1.42 -23.22 13.98
N ASP A 434 2.40 -23.74 13.26
CA ASP A 434 3.78 -23.94 13.72
C ASP A 434 4.71 -22.73 13.48
N SER A 435 4.27 -21.73 12.70
CA SER A 435 5.11 -20.58 12.29
C SER A 435 5.73 -19.84 13.48
N LEU A 436 4.99 -19.69 14.59
CA LEU A 436 5.48 -18.99 15.76
C LEU A 436 6.61 -19.74 16.48
N TYR A 437 6.59 -21.07 16.46
CA TYR A 437 7.67 -21.86 17.03
C TYR A 437 8.93 -21.75 16.18
N GLU A 438 8.81 -21.90 14.86
CA GLU A 438 9.93 -21.74 13.93
C GLU A 438 10.50 -20.32 13.96
N LEU A 439 9.64 -19.30 14.12
CA LEU A 439 10.08 -17.91 14.27
C LEU A 439 10.84 -17.68 15.58
N GLU A 440 10.43 -18.31 16.68
CA GLU A 440 11.17 -18.26 17.95
C GLU A 440 12.57 -18.87 17.82
N LEU A 441 12.72 -19.95 17.03
CA LEU A 441 14.03 -20.53 16.71
C LEU A 441 14.88 -19.56 15.89
N ALA A 442 14.32 -18.94 14.84
CA ALA A 442 15.01 -17.93 14.04
C ALA A 442 15.46 -16.74 14.91
N PHE A 443 14.64 -16.32 15.89
CA PHE A 443 14.95 -15.23 16.80
C PHE A 443 16.14 -15.50 17.74
N LEU A 444 16.56 -16.75 17.95
CA LEU A 444 17.78 -17.06 18.71
C LEU A 444 19.05 -16.55 18.00
N ALA A 445 19.00 -16.46 16.67
CA ALA A 445 20.03 -15.81 15.88
C ALA A 445 19.93 -14.28 16.02
N LEU A 446 18.73 -13.71 15.92
CA LEU A 446 18.46 -12.26 15.96
C LEU A 446 18.46 -11.65 17.38
N MET A 447 19.36 -12.10 18.26
CA MET A 447 19.51 -11.52 19.61
C MET A 447 20.30 -10.19 19.55
N PRO A 448 19.99 -9.21 20.41
CA PRO A 448 20.74 -7.95 20.46
C PRO A 448 22.25 -8.17 20.63
N GLY A 449 23.04 -7.39 19.89
CA GLY A 449 24.51 -7.44 19.93
C GLY A 449 25.15 -8.55 19.09
N LYS A 450 24.38 -9.41 18.42
CA LYS A 450 24.92 -10.39 17.46
C LYS A 450 24.97 -9.80 16.05
N ALA A 451 26.15 -9.80 15.45
CA ALA A 451 26.31 -9.48 14.03
C ALA A 451 25.85 -10.67 13.17
N ILE A 452 25.01 -10.40 12.17
CA ILE A 452 24.50 -11.39 11.22
C ILE A 452 24.57 -10.80 9.82
N ALA A 453 25.06 -11.58 8.87
CA ALA A 453 25.11 -11.18 7.46
C ALA A 453 23.68 -11.00 6.90
N PRO A 454 23.41 -9.96 6.08
CA PRO A 454 22.09 -9.72 5.50
C PRO A 454 21.46 -10.94 4.79
N GLU A 455 22.27 -11.74 4.08
CA GLU A 455 21.85 -12.97 3.40
C GLU A 455 21.33 -14.04 4.37
N VAL A 456 21.83 -14.03 5.61
CA VAL A 456 21.38 -14.94 6.66
C VAL A 456 20.09 -14.43 7.28
N VAL A 457 19.94 -13.11 7.47
CA VAL A 457 18.68 -12.50 7.93
C VAL A 457 17.54 -12.84 6.98
N ASP A 458 17.75 -12.66 5.67
CA ASP A 458 16.77 -13.01 4.64
C ASP A 458 16.36 -14.48 4.72
N ARG A 459 17.34 -15.41 4.67
CA ARG A 459 17.06 -16.86 4.73
C ARG A 459 16.42 -17.34 6.03
N LEU A 460 16.60 -16.62 7.13
CA LEU A 460 15.94 -16.92 8.42
C LEU A 460 14.47 -16.48 8.43
N LEU A 461 14.13 -15.37 7.76
CA LEU A 461 12.82 -14.74 7.87
C LEU A 461 11.93 -14.96 6.66
N SER A 462 12.45 -15.02 5.43
CA SER A 462 11.64 -15.15 4.21
C SER A 462 10.76 -16.40 4.17
N PRO A 463 11.17 -17.58 4.66
CA PRO A 463 10.29 -18.76 4.69
C PRO A 463 9.14 -18.64 5.71
N LEU A 464 9.23 -17.68 6.63
CA LEU A 464 8.27 -17.49 7.73
C LEU A 464 7.39 -16.25 7.51
N LEU A 465 7.92 -15.21 6.87
CA LEU A 465 7.22 -14.01 6.47
C LEU A 465 6.70 -14.20 5.03
N GLN A 466 5.66 -15.01 4.91
CA GLN A 466 4.94 -15.25 3.66
C GLN A 466 3.47 -15.57 3.92
N ASP A 467 2.62 -15.41 2.92
CA ASP A 467 1.22 -15.85 3.01
C ASP A 467 1.07 -17.38 2.87
N VAL A 468 -0.18 -17.86 2.90
CA VAL A 468 -0.52 -19.29 2.74
C VAL A 468 -0.12 -19.89 1.39
N THR A 469 0.18 -19.07 0.38
CA THR A 469 0.65 -19.50 -0.94
C THR A 469 2.16 -19.44 -1.08
N GLY A 470 2.88 -19.03 -0.04
CA GLY A 470 4.33 -18.82 -0.07
C GLY A 470 4.75 -17.48 -0.69
N ASN A 471 3.83 -16.51 -0.80
CA ASN A 471 4.12 -15.19 -1.35
C ASN A 471 4.62 -14.24 -0.25
N THR A 472 5.90 -13.86 -0.33
CA THR A 472 6.56 -12.94 0.62
C THR A 472 6.08 -11.49 0.48
N HIS A 473 5.59 -11.10 -0.71
CA HIS A 473 4.99 -9.77 -0.94
C HIS A 473 3.69 -9.59 -0.16
N ARG A 474 3.05 -10.66 0.31
CA ARG A 474 1.75 -10.64 1.00
C ARG A 474 1.92 -10.89 2.48
N THR A 475 2.50 -9.92 3.17
CA THR A 475 2.75 -9.97 4.61
C THR A 475 2.56 -8.62 5.26
N ALA A 476 2.20 -8.59 6.55
CA ALA A 476 2.11 -7.32 7.29
C ALA A 476 3.45 -6.55 7.33
N LEU A 477 4.56 -7.29 7.44
CA LEU A 477 5.94 -6.78 7.44
C LEU A 477 6.71 -7.47 6.29
N CYS A 478 6.78 -6.81 5.15
CA CYS A 478 7.33 -7.34 3.91
C CYS A 478 8.82 -7.04 3.78
N ILE A 479 9.60 -8.09 3.52
CA ILE A 479 11.08 -8.06 3.45
C ILE A 479 11.62 -8.21 2.01
N ASP A 480 10.76 -8.16 0.99
CA ASP A 480 11.20 -8.32 -0.42
C ASP A 480 12.09 -7.20 -0.93
N LYS A 481 12.08 -6.06 -0.25
CA LYS A 481 12.96 -4.92 -0.52
C LYS A 481 14.10 -4.82 0.51
N LEU A 482 14.22 -5.79 1.43
CA LEU A 482 15.22 -5.76 2.49
C LEU A 482 16.55 -6.26 1.97
N TYR A 483 16.67 -7.57 1.76
CA TYR A 483 17.87 -8.19 1.22
C TYR A 483 17.59 -9.57 0.59
N PRO A 484 16.66 -9.69 -0.36
CA PRO A 484 16.33 -10.99 -0.97
C PRO A 484 17.56 -11.58 -1.67
N THR A 485 17.94 -12.81 -1.31
CA THR A 485 19.11 -13.47 -1.93
C THR A 485 18.84 -13.92 -3.37
N TYR A 486 17.57 -14.08 -3.76
CA TYR A 486 17.17 -14.52 -5.10
C TYR A 486 17.09 -13.37 -6.12
N ASN A 487 17.08 -12.12 -5.66
CA ASN A 487 16.98 -10.95 -6.53
C ASN A 487 17.89 -9.81 -6.04
N PRO A 488 19.17 -9.78 -6.46
CA PRO A 488 20.13 -8.74 -6.06
C PRO A 488 19.66 -7.30 -6.33
N ALA A 489 18.88 -7.07 -7.40
CA ALA A 489 18.35 -5.74 -7.72
C ALA A 489 17.33 -5.21 -6.69
N ALA A 490 16.78 -6.10 -5.86
CA ALA A 490 15.83 -5.75 -4.79
C ALA A 490 16.49 -5.70 -3.39
N GLN A 491 17.82 -5.81 -3.30
CA GLN A 491 18.57 -5.60 -2.06
C GLN A 491 18.65 -4.11 -1.73
N LEU A 492 17.55 -3.53 -1.26
CA LEU A 492 17.43 -2.09 -1.02
C LEU A 492 17.64 -1.71 0.46
N GLY A 493 17.66 -2.69 1.37
CA GLY A 493 17.74 -2.46 2.81
C GLY A 493 16.46 -1.91 3.41
N LEU A 494 15.31 -2.13 2.74
CA LEU A 494 14.03 -1.55 3.10
C LEU A 494 13.05 -2.60 3.66
N LEU A 495 12.33 -2.25 4.73
CA LEU A 495 11.16 -2.99 5.21
C LEU A 495 9.89 -2.23 4.84
N GLU A 496 8.89 -2.95 4.35
CA GLU A 496 7.60 -2.38 3.95
C GLU A 496 6.48 -2.84 4.88
N PHE A 497 5.77 -1.88 5.47
CA PHE A 497 4.55 -2.12 6.24
C PHE A 497 3.35 -2.07 5.30
N ARG A 498 2.69 -3.22 5.10
CA ARG A 498 1.60 -3.34 4.13
C ARG A 498 0.20 -3.25 4.74
N GLY A 499 0.09 -3.41 6.06
CA GLY A 499 -1.18 -3.42 6.80
C GLY A 499 -1.84 -2.06 7.02
N PHE A 500 -1.54 -1.07 6.16
CA PHE A 500 -2.04 0.31 6.29
C PHE A 500 -2.93 0.65 5.10
N GLU A 501 -4.21 0.94 5.36
CA GLU A 501 -5.13 1.55 4.40
C GLU A 501 -4.82 3.03 4.22
N MET A 502 -5.06 3.54 3.01
CA MET A 502 -4.92 4.97 2.70
C MET A 502 -5.85 5.85 3.55
N PRO A 503 -5.29 6.74 4.39
CA PRO A 503 -6.09 7.69 5.16
C PRO A 503 -6.66 8.82 4.28
N PRO A 504 -7.79 9.43 4.69
CA PRO A 504 -8.44 10.51 3.92
C PRO A 504 -7.67 11.84 3.96
N TYR A 505 -6.81 12.03 4.96
CA TYR A 505 -6.11 13.28 5.23
C TYR A 505 -4.62 13.05 5.46
N THR A 506 -3.80 13.97 4.97
CA THR A 506 -2.33 13.95 5.10
C THR A 506 -1.87 13.77 6.54
N GLY A 507 -2.45 14.54 7.47
CA GLY A 507 -2.06 14.48 8.88
C GLY A 507 -2.26 13.11 9.52
N LEU A 508 -3.30 12.36 9.12
CA LEU A 508 -3.54 11.02 9.63
C LEU A 508 -2.48 10.04 9.13
N ARG A 509 -2.08 10.14 7.85
CA ARG A 509 -0.97 9.37 7.29
C ARG A 509 0.34 9.68 7.98
N LEU A 510 0.65 10.96 8.19
CA LEU A 510 1.84 11.41 8.93
C LEU A 510 1.84 10.89 10.38
N LEU A 511 0.68 10.79 11.03
CA LEU A 511 0.58 10.22 12.38
C LEU A 511 0.90 8.71 12.42
N GLN A 512 0.49 7.92 11.42
CA GLN A 512 0.88 6.51 11.29
C GLN A 512 2.40 6.37 11.11
N MET A 513 2.97 7.19 10.24
CA MET A 513 4.41 7.24 9.98
C MET A 513 5.19 7.63 11.25
N LEU A 514 4.69 8.62 12.00
CA LEU A 514 5.27 9.05 13.27
C LEU A 514 5.25 7.94 14.32
N LEU A 515 4.15 7.17 14.41
CA LEU A 515 4.04 6.01 15.31
C LEU A 515 5.12 4.96 15.02
N ILE A 516 5.36 4.65 13.74
CA ILE A 516 6.42 3.72 13.32
C ILE A 516 7.80 4.28 13.68
N ARG A 517 8.08 5.56 13.38
CA ARG A 517 9.36 6.22 13.75
C ARG A 517 9.61 6.15 15.27
N ALA A 518 8.57 6.39 16.07
CA ALA A 518 8.64 6.32 17.53
C ALA A 518 8.97 4.91 18.04
N LEU A 519 8.33 3.87 17.48
CA LEU A 519 8.58 2.48 17.83
C LEU A 519 10.02 2.07 17.46
N ILE A 520 10.53 2.50 16.30
CA ILE A 520 11.93 2.27 15.91
C ILE A 520 12.88 2.93 16.91
N ALA A 521 12.67 4.22 17.22
CA ALA A 521 13.50 4.93 18.20
C ALA A 521 13.51 4.23 19.57
N ARG A 522 12.34 3.75 20.02
CA ARG A 522 12.20 2.98 21.26
C ARG A 522 12.97 1.66 21.19
N PHE A 523 12.75 0.84 20.15
CA PHE A 523 13.36 -0.49 20.05
C PHE A 523 14.86 -0.45 19.80
N TRP A 524 15.36 0.61 19.17
CA TRP A 524 16.79 0.83 19.05
C TRP A 524 17.46 0.96 20.42
N GLN A 525 16.86 1.75 21.31
CA GLN A 525 17.32 1.97 22.67
C GLN A 525 17.07 0.76 23.59
N GLN A 526 15.89 0.17 23.48
CA GLN A 526 15.45 -0.96 24.29
C GLN A 526 14.79 -2.03 23.42
N PRO A 527 15.56 -3.04 22.97
CA PRO A 527 15.04 -4.13 22.14
C PRO A 527 13.86 -4.84 22.80
N PHE A 528 12.87 -5.22 22.00
CA PHE A 528 11.69 -5.94 22.45
C PHE A 528 11.84 -7.44 22.16
N THR A 529 12.32 -8.20 23.15
CA THR A 529 12.70 -9.61 22.99
C THR A 529 11.77 -10.59 23.72
N GLN A 530 10.53 -10.18 24.02
CA GLN A 530 9.56 -11.01 24.74
C GLN A 530 9.18 -12.29 23.95
N PRO A 531 8.79 -13.39 24.60
CA PRO A 531 8.27 -14.59 23.93
C PRO A 531 7.00 -14.30 23.11
N LEU A 532 6.75 -15.01 22.00
CA LEU A 532 5.57 -14.77 21.16
C LEU A 532 4.29 -15.27 21.86
N LYS A 533 3.18 -14.54 21.71
CA LYS A 533 1.89 -14.88 22.33
C LYS A 533 1.15 -15.91 21.49
N ARG A 534 0.65 -16.98 22.10
CA ARG A 534 -0.21 -17.96 21.42
C ARG A 534 -1.68 -17.55 21.54
N TRP A 535 -2.12 -16.61 20.70
CA TRP A 535 -3.49 -16.09 20.74
C TRP A 535 -4.56 -17.16 20.48
N GLY A 536 -4.28 -18.10 19.59
CA GLY A 536 -5.22 -19.16 19.23
C GLY A 536 -6.58 -18.59 18.76
N PRO A 537 -7.71 -19.19 19.19
CA PRO A 537 -9.04 -18.73 18.80
C PRO A 537 -9.37 -17.28 19.20
N GLU A 538 -8.73 -16.73 20.24
CA GLU A 538 -8.98 -15.34 20.65
C GLU A 538 -8.71 -14.33 19.53
N LEU A 539 -7.77 -14.64 18.62
CA LEU A 539 -7.45 -13.79 17.48
C LEU A 539 -8.65 -13.58 16.54
N ARG A 540 -9.54 -14.57 16.44
CA ARG A 540 -10.73 -14.58 15.57
C ARG A 540 -12.05 -14.31 16.32
N ASP A 541 -11.95 -13.97 17.60
CA ASP A 541 -13.07 -13.60 18.45
C ASP A 541 -12.80 -12.25 19.12
N ARG A 542 -12.11 -12.24 20.25
CA ARG A 542 -11.81 -11.05 21.06
C ARG A 542 -11.09 -9.96 20.25
N TRP A 543 -10.05 -10.32 19.50
CA TRP A 543 -9.20 -9.37 18.77
C TRP A 543 -9.80 -8.85 17.47
N LEU A 544 -11.04 -9.20 17.17
CA LEU A 544 -11.82 -8.59 16.09
C LEU A 544 -12.81 -7.53 16.61
N LEU A 545 -12.90 -7.35 17.93
CA LEU A 545 -13.85 -6.44 18.55
C LEU A 545 -13.21 -5.06 18.82
N PRO A 546 -13.90 -3.95 18.44
CA PRO A 546 -13.43 -2.58 18.63
C PRO A 546 -12.92 -2.29 20.05
N HIS A 547 -13.64 -2.74 21.08
CA HIS A 547 -13.31 -2.46 22.47
C HIS A 547 -11.90 -2.96 22.85
N TYR A 548 -11.58 -4.21 22.51
CA TYR A 548 -10.29 -4.79 22.88
C TYR A 548 -9.16 -4.27 22.01
N LEU A 549 -9.41 -3.98 20.74
CA LEU A 549 -8.38 -3.36 19.89
C LEU A 549 -8.03 -1.95 20.35
N ILE A 550 -9.01 -1.15 20.76
CA ILE A 550 -8.73 0.18 21.33
C ILE A 550 -7.99 0.04 22.66
N GLN A 551 -8.39 -0.91 23.53
CA GLN A 551 -7.70 -1.17 24.79
C GLN A 551 -6.24 -1.59 24.59
N ASP A 552 -5.96 -2.47 23.63
CA ASP A 552 -4.61 -2.90 23.28
C ASP A 552 -3.79 -1.75 22.69
N PHE A 553 -4.39 -0.93 21.84
CA PHE A 553 -3.72 0.23 21.30
C PHE A 553 -3.32 1.24 22.38
N GLN A 554 -4.17 1.45 23.40
CA GLN A 554 -3.84 2.28 24.55
C GLN A 554 -2.63 1.74 25.35
N ILE A 555 -2.44 0.42 25.40
CA ILE A 555 -1.25 -0.18 26.02
C ILE A 555 -0.01 0.27 25.23
N VAL A 556 -0.05 0.19 23.89
CA VAL A 556 1.04 0.67 23.03
C VAL A 556 1.35 2.14 23.30
N LEU A 557 0.34 3.01 23.31
CA LEU A 557 0.52 4.44 23.55
C LEU A 557 1.07 4.73 24.95
N LYS A 558 0.61 3.99 25.97
CA LYS A 558 1.11 4.12 27.35
C LYS A 558 2.58 3.73 27.45
N GLU A 559 2.99 2.67 26.78
CA GLU A 559 4.39 2.25 26.75
C GLU A 559 5.28 3.28 26.06
N LEU A 560 4.85 3.83 24.91
CA LEU A 560 5.55 4.92 24.23
C LEU A 560 5.65 6.16 25.13
N LYS A 561 4.57 6.54 25.81
CA LYS A 561 4.56 7.64 26.77
C LYS A 561 5.54 7.41 27.92
N THR A 562 5.62 6.18 28.42
CA THR A 562 6.61 5.77 29.45
C THR A 562 8.04 5.88 28.93
N ALA A 563 8.28 5.60 27.64
CA ALA A 563 9.56 5.82 26.97
C ALA A 563 9.85 7.31 26.63
N GLY A 564 9.00 8.23 27.09
CA GLY A 564 9.12 9.67 26.84
C GLY A 564 8.71 10.10 25.43
N LEU A 565 7.86 9.30 24.76
CA LEU A 565 7.27 9.56 23.45
C LEU A 565 5.75 9.68 23.62
N PRO A 566 5.23 10.81 24.14
CA PRO A 566 3.84 10.94 24.58
C PRO A 566 2.86 11.09 23.42
N PHE A 567 2.36 9.97 22.90
CA PHE A 567 1.17 9.97 22.04
C PHE A 567 -0.10 10.03 22.87
N GLU A 568 -1.09 10.76 22.38
CA GLU A 568 -2.43 10.82 22.97
C GLU A 568 -3.43 10.04 22.12
N LEU A 569 -4.32 9.26 22.77
CA LEU A 569 -5.31 8.43 22.07
C LEU A 569 -6.22 9.28 21.18
N ASP A 570 -6.54 10.50 21.61
CA ASP A 570 -7.44 11.40 20.89
C ASP A 570 -6.91 11.79 19.50
N TRP A 571 -5.59 11.68 19.26
CA TRP A 571 -5.01 11.88 17.93
C TRP A 571 -5.43 10.76 16.95
N PHE A 572 -5.77 9.57 17.46
CA PHE A 572 -6.16 8.42 16.65
C PHE A 572 -7.68 8.23 16.56
N THR A 573 -8.47 9.05 17.26
CA THR A 573 -9.94 9.01 17.20
C THR A 573 -10.51 8.98 15.78
N PRO A 574 -10.01 9.77 14.80
CA PRO A 574 -10.50 9.68 13.41
C PRO A 574 -10.31 8.29 12.77
N PHE A 575 -9.19 7.60 13.05
CA PHE A 575 -8.97 6.23 12.60
C PHE A 575 -9.96 5.27 13.24
N LEU A 576 -10.11 5.35 14.57
CA LEU A 576 -10.98 4.47 15.33
C LEU A 576 -12.44 4.58 14.89
N LEU A 577 -12.90 5.80 14.60
CA LEU A 577 -14.28 6.04 14.16
C LEU A 577 -14.54 5.58 12.73
N ARG A 578 -13.56 5.70 11.84
CA ARG A 578 -13.70 5.19 10.47
C ARG A 578 -13.61 3.67 10.43
N ARG A 579 -12.71 3.09 11.23
CA ARG A 579 -12.50 1.64 11.28
C ARG A 579 -13.64 0.90 11.98
N PHE A 580 -14.20 1.52 13.03
CA PHE A 580 -15.27 0.96 13.86
C PHE A 580 -16.46 1.93 13.95
N PRO A 581 -17.13 2.23 12.82
CA PRO A 581 -18.21 3.19 12.79
C PRO A 581 -19.36 2.77 13.71
N GLN A 582 -19.96 3.77 14.35
CA GLN A 582 -21.14 3.57 15.19
C GLN A 582 -22.39 3.53 14.30
N ASN A 583 -22.98 2.34 14.17
CA ASN A 583 -24.21 2.17 13.39
C ASN A 583 -25.41 2.80 14.09
N GLY A 584 -25.44 2.79 15.43
CA GLY A 584 -26.45 3.49 16.20
C GLY A 584 -26.36 3.19 17.70
N LYS A 585 -27.23 3.84 18.47
CA LYS A 585 -27.36 3.64 19.91
C LYS A 585 -28.76 3.93 20.39
N ILE A 586 -29.16 3.28 21.48
CA ILE A 586 -30.43 3.54 22.17
C ILE A 586 -30.18 3.76 23.66
N ALA A 587 -30.98 4.62 24.27
CA ALA A 587 -31.11 4.71 25.72
C ALA A 587 -32.20 3.72 26.19
N LEU A 588 -32.00 3.06 27.33
CA LEU A 588 -32.99 2.12 27.87
C LEU A 588 -34.11 2.86 28.63
N ARG A 589 -35.35 2.38 28.50
CA ARG A 589 -36.59 3.03 28.99
C ARG A 589 -36.54 3.42 30.47
N ASP A 590 -36.00 2.56 31.32
CA ASP A 590 -36.00 2.74 32.78
C ASP A 590 -34.87 3.67 33.27
N ASN A 591 -33.82 3.86 32.48
CA ASN A 591 -32.68 4.69 32.86
C ASN A 591 -31.94 5.19 31.60
N PRO A 592 -32.05 6.49 31.26
CA PRO A 592 -31.38 7.03 30.09
C PRO A 592 -29.83 7.05 30.20
N ALA A 593 -29.27 6.85 31.39
CA ALA A 593 -27.83 6.64 31.57
C ALA A 593 -27.38 5.25 31.10
N GLN A 594 -28.32 4.30 30.94
CA GLN A 594 -28.06 2.99 30.35
C GLN A 594 -28.20 3.07 28.84
N VAL A 595 -27.10 2.81 28.14
CA VAL A 595 -27.05 2.92 26.68
C VAL A 595 -26.53 1.62 26.10
N LEU A 596 -27.26 1.11 25.10
CA LEU A 596 -26.78 0.05 24.22
C LEU A 596 -26.32 0.68 22.90
N GLU A 597 -25.06 0.46 22.57
CA GLU A 597 -24.41 0.94 21.35
C GLU A 597 -24.09 -0.23 20.41
N LEU A 598 -24.29 -0.02 19.10
CA LEU A 598 -23.94 -0.95 18.04
C LEU A 598 -22.82 -0.36 17.17
N ARG A 599 -21.70 -1.08 17.06
CA ARG A 599 -20.59 -0.74 16.16
C ARG A 599 -20.32 -1.84 15.17
N THR A 600 -19.82 -1.48 14.00
CA THR A 600 -19.18 -2.44 13.08
C THR A 600 -17.93 -3.00 13.75
N ALA A 601 -17.76 -4.31 13.69
CA ALA A 601 -16.58 -5.03 14.14
C ALA A 601 -15.90 -5.71 12.96
N LEU A 602 -14.73 -6.29 13.19
CA LEU A 602 -13.94 -6.88 12.12
C LEU A 602 -14.40 -8.29 11.81
N GLU A 603 -14.34 -8.65 10.53
CA GLU A 603 -14.60 -10.00 10.06
C GLU A 603 -13.63 -10.30 8.91
N PRO A 604 -12.83 -11.38 9.00
CA PRO A 604 -11.99 -11.84 7.90
C PRO A 604 -12.82 -12.30 6.71
N TRP A 605 -12.38 -11.96 5.50
CA TRP A 605 -12.98 -12.44 4.26
C TRP A 605 -12.00 -13.42 3.62
N PRO A 606 -12.28 -14.72 3.53
CA PRO A 606 -11.39 -15.67 2.86
C PRO A 606 -11.39 -15.47 1.34
N VAL A 607 -10.35 -15.94 0.65
CA VAL A 607 -10.35 -16.00 -0.82
C VAL A 607 -11.22 -17.17 -1.24
N ILE A 608 -12.06 -16.98 -2.26
CA ILE A 608 -12.87 -18.07 -2.84
C ILE A 608 -12.15 -18.61 -4.09
N GLY A 609 -12.04 -19.94 -4.21
CA GLY A 609 -11.46 -20.60 -5.38
C GLY A 609 -9.92 -20.73 -5.36
N ASP A 610 -9.34 -21.11 -6.51
CA ASP A 610 -7.90 -21.33 -6.65
C ASP A 610 -7.15 -19.99 -6.82
N ALA A 611 -6.26 -19.70 -5.86
CA ALA A 611 -5.38 -18.54 -5.87
C ALA A 611 -4.41 -18.50 -7.07
N GLY A 612 -4.26 -19.61 -7.81
CA GLY A 612 -3.43 -19.76 -9.01
C GLY A 612 -4.11 -19.37 -10.33
N GLY A 613 -5.40 -19.04 -10.34
CA GLY A 613 -6.18 -18.75 -11.55
C GLY A 613 -5.96 -17.35 -12.13
N GLY A 614 -4.75 -17.03 -12.61
CA GLY A 614 -4.42 -16.04 -13.67
C GLY A 614 -4.99 -14.61 -13.66
N GLY A 615 -5.80 -14.21 -12.67
CA GLY A 615 -6.48 -12.92 -12.62
C GLY A 615 -5.71 -11.86 -11.84
N THR A 616 -5.87 -10.59 -12.23
CA THR A 616 -5.27 -9.43 -11.56
C THR A 616 -5.96 -9.08 -10.22
N SER A 617 -7.10 -9.70 -9.92
CA SER A 617 -7.83 -9.60 -8.66
C SER A 617 -8.34 -10.98 -8.22
N ARG A 618 -8.44 -11.20 -6.90
CA ARG A 618 -8.94 -12.46 -6.32
C ARG A 618 -10.30 -12.23 -5.69
N PRO A 619 -11.33 -13.04 -6.01
CA PRO A 619 -12.62 -12.94 -5.33
C PRO A 619 -12.47 -13.36 -3.87
N VAL A 620 -13.22 -12.69 -3.00
CA VAL A 620 -13.23 -12.96 -1.56
C VAL A 620 -14.65 -13.16 -1.08
N ASP A 621 -14.85 -14.01 -0.08
CA ASP A 621 -16.14 -14.20 0.56
C ASP A 621 -16.41 -13.05 1.53
N ASN A 622 -17.09 -12.01 1.04
CA ASN A 622 -17.57 -10.87 1.82
C ASN A 622 -19.03 -11.02 2.29
N SER A 623 -19.55 -12.26 2.30
CA SER A 623 -20.93 -12.54 2.73
C SER A 623 -21.12 -12.44 4.24
N MET A 624 -20.03 -12.52 5.00
CA MET A 624 -20.02 -12.51 6.46
C MET A 624 -19.66 -11.13 7.00
N GLU A 625 -20.38 -10.71 8.05
CA GLU A 625 -20.10 -9.50 8.80
C GLU A 625 -20.15 -9.76 10.31
N ARG A 626 -19.60 -8.81 11.07
CA ARG A 626 -19.61 -8.82 12.52
C ARG A 626 -19.97 -7.44 13.07
N VAL A 627 -20.76 -7.44 14.14
CA VAL A 627 -21.07 -6.23 14.91
C VAL A 627 -20.74 -6.44 16.38
N GLN A 628 -20.29 -5.37 17.04
CA GLN A 628 -20.09 -5.32 18.49
C GLN A 628 -21.26 -4.57 19.13
N LEU A 629 -21.77 -5.15 20.22
CA LEU A 629 -22.71 -4.52 21.14
C LEU A 629 -21.95 -4.06 22.39
N PHE A 630 -22.21 -2.83 22.82
CA PHE A 630 -21.62 -2.26 24.03
C PHE A 630 -22.74 -1.70 24.92
N LEU A 631 -23.00 -2.37 26.04
CA LEU A 631 -23.98 -1.96 27.03
C LEU A 631 -23.27 -1.21 28.16
N THR A 632 -23.73 -0.02 28.49
CA THR A 632 -23.13 0.84 29.54
C THR A 632 -24.10 1.13 30.66
N GLY A 633 -23.58 1.36 31.87
CA GLY A 633 -24.38 1.73 33.05
C GLY A 633 -25.34 0.65 33.56
N ALA A 634 -25.16 -0.61 33.13
CA ALA A 634 -26.00 -1.71 33.56
C ALA A 634 -25.85 -2.02 35.05
N VAL A 635 -26.97 -2.26 35.74
CA VAL A 635 -27.00 -2.64 37.16
C VAL A 635 -26.80 -4.15 37.35
N GLY A 636 -25.75 -4.57 38.05
CA GLY A 636 -25.59 -5.98 38.44
C GLY A 636 -24.28 -6.30 39.15
N ASP A 637 -24.33 -7.28 40.05
CA ASP A 637 -23.18 -7.78 40.83
C ASP A 637 -22.26 -8.65 39.97
N ALA A 638 -21.31 -8.04 39.27
CA ALA A 638 -20.14 -8.73 38.76
C ALA A 638 -18.93 -7.80 38.65
N PRO A 639 -18.19 -7.57 39.75
CA PRO A 639 -16.85 -6.98 39.69
C PRO A 639 -15.79 -7.95 39.16
N ALA A 640 -16.11 -9.25 39.02
CA ALA A 640 -15.18 -10.27 38.57
C ALA A 640 -15.15 -10.37 37.03
N VAL A 641 -13.95 -10.26 36.45
CA VAL A 641 -13.68 -10.53 35.03
C VAL A 641 -14.28 -11.88 34.65
N GLY A 642 -15.25 -11.89 33.72
CA GLY A 642 -15.87 -13.12 33.19
C GLY A 642 -17.27 -13.46 33.70
N ALA A 643 -17.80 -12.78 34.73
CA ALA A 643 -19.17 -13.00 35.21
C ALA A 643 -20.20 -12.16 34.41
N LEU A 644 -21.28 -12.82 33.96
CA LEU A 644 -22.38 -12.24 33.18
C LEU A 644 -23.22 -11.28 34.05
N ALA A 645 -23.71 -10.16 33.50
CA ALA A 645 -24.78 -9.41 34.12
C ALA A 645 -26.03 -10.32 34.24
N LYS A 646 -26.30 -10.89 35.43
CA LYS A 646 -27.43 -11.81 35.62
C LYS A 646 -28.79 -11.16 35.33
N ARG A 647 -28.88 -9.83 35.41
CA ARG A 647 -30.11 -9.04 35.26
C ARG A 647 -30.48 -8.72 33.81
N TYR A 648 -29.51 -8.52 32.92
CA TYR A 648 -29.81 -8.06 31.56
C TYR A 648 -29.45 -9.15 30.55
N ALA A 649 -30.38 -9.43 29.64
CA ALA A 649 -30.13 -10.26 28.47
C ALA A 649 -30.30 -9.41 27.21
N ILE A 650 -29.34 -9.50 26.30
CA ILE A 650 -29.50 -8.97 24.95
C ILE A 650 -29.77 -10.14 24.03
N LEU A 651 -30.89 -10.07 23.30
CA LEU A 651 -31.26 -11.02 22.27
C LEU A 651 -30.89 -10.44 20.91
N CYS A 652 -30.41 -11.27 19.99
CA CYS A 652 -30.29 -10.98 18.56
C CYS A 652 -31.09 -12.04 17.80
N ASN A 653 -32.11 -11.63 17.05
CA ASN A 653 -33.03 -12.52 16.35
C ASN A 653 -33.58 -13.65 17.25
N GLY A 654 -33.85 -13.34 18.53
CA GLY A 654 -34.34 -14.32 19.51
C GLY A 654 -33.27 -15.17 20.19
N HIS A 655 -31.97 -14.96 19.93
CA HIS A 655 -30.89 -15.73 20.56
C HIS A 655 -30.03 -14.85 21.48
N ARG A 656 -29.63 -15.38 22.64
CA ARG A 656 -28.85 -14.61 23.62
C ARG A 656 -27.44 -14.31 23.13
N VAL A 657 -27.06 -13.04 23.19
CA VAL A 657 -25.69 -12.58 22.93
C VAL A 657 -24.82 -12.81 24.17
N PRO A 658 -23.63 -13.43 24.04
CA PRO A 658 -22.70 -13.60 25.15
C PRO A 658 -22.03 -12.27 25.49
N LEU A 659 -22.47 -11.65 26.59
CA LEU A 659 -21.86 -10.44 27.12
C LEU A 659 -20.72 -10.76 28.11
N ARG A 660 -19.65 -9.98 28.06
CA ARG A 660 -18.53 -10.02 29.01
C ARG A 660 -18.32 -8.67 29.65
N SER A 661 -17.94 -8.66 30.92
CA SER A 661 -17.52 -7.43 31.60
C SER A 661 -16.26 -6.87 30.93
N THR A 662 -16.23 -5.55 30.79
CA THR A 662 -15.06 -4.80 30.31
C THR A 662 -14.01 -4.56 31.40
N GLY A 663 -14.33 -4.94 32.65
CA GLY A 663 -13.59 -4.54 33.85
C GLY A 663 -14.03 -3.19 34.43
N VAL A 664 -14.91 -2.45 33.74
CA VAL A 664 -15.59 -1.26 34.25
C VAL A 664 -16.97 -1.67 34.77
N ALA A 665 -17.30 -1.24 35.98
CA ALA A 665 -18.59 -1.56 36.59
C ALA A 665 -19.75 -1.04 35.72
N GLY A 666 -20.63 -1.95 35.32
CA GLY A 666 -21.80 -1.64 34.50
C GLY A 666 -21.57 -1.63 32.99
N ASP A 667 -20.33 -1.83 32.52
CA ASP A 667 -20.02 -1.86 31.09
C ASP A 667 -19.73 -3.29 30.62
N TYR A 668 -20.48 -3.72 29.61
CA TYR A 668 -20.44 -5.05 29.03
C TYR A 668 -20.32 -5.00 27.51
N VAL A 669 -19.55 -5.94 26.96
CA VAL A 669 -19.32 -6.07 25.52
C VAL A 669 -19.62 -7.49 25.05
N GLY A 670 -20.20 -7.60 23.86
CA GLY A 670 -20.39 -8.86 23.15
C GLY A 670 -20.51 -8.60 21.65
N ALA A 671 -20.59 -9.66 20.86
CA ALA A 671 -20.66 -9.53 19.42
C ALA A 671 -21.63 -10.51 18.78
N VAL A 672 -22.03 -10.19 17.55
CA VAL A 672 -22.79 -11.07 16.68
C VAL A 672 -22.07 -11.20 15.36
N ARG A 673 -21.81 -12.44 14.95
CA ARG A 673 -21.34 -12.81 13.61
C ARG A 673 -22.50 -13.40 12.84
N PHE A 674 -22.68 -12.93 11.62
CA PHE A 674 -23.85 -13.26 10.83
C PHE A 674 -23.55 -13.18 9.34
N ARG A 675 -24.34 -13.93 8.56
CA ARG A 675 -24.36 -13.80 7.11
C ARG A 675 -25.16 -12.54 6.73
N ALA A 676 -24.47 -11.57 6.14
CA ALA A 676 -25.01 -10.30 5.67
C ALA A 676 -25.60 -10.41 4.25
N ARG A 677 -24.97 -11.20 3.37
CA ARG A 677 -25.29 -11.25 1.93
C ARG A 677 -25.25 -12.69 1.41
N SER A 678 -25.84 -12.95 0.24
CA SER A 678 -25.78 -14.26 -0.42
C SER A 678 -25.22 -14.12 -1.86
N PRO A 679 -23.90 -13.92 -2.02
CA PRO A 679 -23.27 -13.94 -3.34
C PRO A 679 -23.35 -15.33 -3.97
N LEU A 680 -23.19 -15.41 -5.30
CA LEU A 680 -23.18 -16.66 -6.06
C LEU A 680 -22.03 -17.59 -5.61
N ASP A 681 -20.85 -17.02 -5.39
CA ASP A 681 -19.66 -17.73 -4.88
C ASP A 681 -19.48 -17.46 -3.39
N THR A 682 -19.50 -18.51 -2.55
CA THR A 682 -19.35 -18.41 -1.08
C THR A 682 -19.00 -19.77 -0.47
N ASP A 683 -18.30 -19.76 0.67
CA ASP A 683 -17.95 -20.97 1.43
C ASP A 683 -19.17 -21.63 2.10
N HIS A 684 -20.31 -20.93 2.18
CA HIS A 684 -21.46 -21.39 2.95
C HIS A 684 -22.77 -21.35 2.17
N ALA A 685 -22.81 -21.85 0.93
CA ALA A 685 -23.96 -21.74 0.00
C ALA A 685 -25.35 -22.09 0.60
N ALA A 686 -25.44 -22.97 1.60
CA ALA A 686 -26.71 -23.37 2.24
C ALA A 686 -27.32 -22.35 3.21
N LEU A 687 -26.60 -21.31 3.63
CA LEU A 687 -27.10 -20.35 4.63
C LEU A 687 -27.82 -19.16 3.96
N THR A 688 -29.03 -18.80 4.40
CA THR A 688 -29.62 -17.53 3.94
C THR A 688 -29.06 -16.34 4.74
N PRO A 689 -29.14 -15.10 4.22
CA PRO A 689 -28.79 -13.92 5.00
C PRO A 689 -29.65 -13.82 6.28
N HIS A 690 -29.03 -13.45 7.40
CA HIS A 690 -29.71 -13.34 8.71
C HIS A 690 -30.29 -11.95 8.96
N VAL A 691 -30.21 -11.06 7.97
CA VAL A 691 -30.63 -9.67 8.08
C VAL A 691 -32.12 -9.51 7.75
N PRO A 692 -32.82 -8.53 8.34
CA PRO A 692 -32.30 -7.56 9.32
C PRO A 692 -32.01 -8.21 10.69
N LEU A 693 -31.02 -7.68 11.41
CA LEU A 693 -30.76 -8.07 12.78
C LEU A 693 -31.66 -7.28 13.72
N ARG A 694 -32.45 -7.96 14.55
CA ARG A 694 -33.23 -7.36 15.62
C ARG A 694 -32.56 -7.63 16.96
N PHE A 695 -32.25 -6.56 17.68
CA PHE A 695 -31.71 -6.61 19.04
C PHE A 695 -32.76 -6.17 20.05
N ASP A 696 -32.93 -6.93 21.12
CA ASP A 696 -33.86 -6.63 22.22
C ASP A 696 -33.13 -6.73 23.58
N VAL A 697 -33.29 -5.71 24.42
CA VAL A 697 -32.73 -5.69 25.79
C VAL A 697 -33.82 -6.05 26.78
N ILE A 698 -33.62 -7.15 27.51
CA ILE A 698 -34.57 -7.68 28.48
C ILE A 698 -34.03 -7.54 29.90
N ASP A 699 -34.83 -6.97 30.80
CA ASP A 699 -34.64 -7.08 32.25
C ASP A 699 -35.20 -8.43 32.72
N THR A 700 -34.32 -9.35 33.10
CA THR A 700 -34.67 -10.71 33.53
C THR A 700 -35.28 -10.74 34.93
N TRP A 701 -35.12 -9.68 35.73
CA TRP A 701 -35.72 -9.60 37.06
C TRP A 701 -37.18 -9.13 36.99
N LYS A 702 -37.48 -8.25 36.04
CA LYS A 702 -38.83 -7.72 35.82
C LYS A 702 -39.59 -8.42 34.70
N SER A 703 -38.93 -9.32 33.95
CA SER A 703 -39.44 -9.90 32.70
C SER A 703 -39.97 -8.82 31.75
N GLN A 704 -39.17 -7.78 31.51
CA GLN A 704 -39.58 -6.59 30.76
C GLN A 704 -38.64 -6.26 29.61
N HIS A 705 -39.20 -5.85 28.47
CA HIS A 705 -38.46 -5.25 27.37
C HIS A 705 -38.12 -3.80 27.69
N LEU A 706 -36.83 -3.44 27.62
CA LEU A 706 -36.31 -2.12 27.98
C LEU A 706 -35.98 -1.23 26.77
N GLY A 707 -36.06 -1.77 25.56
CA GLY A 707 -35.64 -1.13 24.32
C GLY A 707 -34.90 -2.10 23.41
N GLY A 708 -34.79 -1.72 22.14
CA GLY A 708 -34.14 -2.52 21.11
C GLY A 708 -33.76 -1.69 19.89
N MET A 709 -33.25 -2.36 18.87
CA MET A 709 -32.87 -1.76 17.60
C MET A 709 -32.97 -2.80 16.47
N ILE A 710 -33.21 -2.32 15.26
CA ILE A 710 -33.11 -3.11 14.04
C ILE A 710 -31.93 -2.56 13.24
N TYR A 711 -31.10 -3.47 12.73
CA TYR A 711 -29.95 -3.16 11.91
C TYR A 711 -30.03 -3.86 10.56
N HIS A 712 -29.83 -3.09 9.50
CA HIS A 712 -29.75 -3.54 8.12
C HIS A 712 -28.29 -3.42 7.64
N THR A 713 -27.83 -4.39 6.86
CA THR A 713 -26.51 -4.31 6.21
C THR A 713 -26.50 -3.31 5.08
N ASP A 714 -27.58 -3.29 4.31
CA ASP A 714 -27.73 -2.46 3.12
C ASP A 714 -28.96 -1.55 3.29
N PRO A 715 -28.92 -0.31 2.75
CA PRO A 715 -30.09 0.56 2.68
C PRO A 715 -31.11 0.03 1.66
N VAL A 716 -32.32 0.62 1.63
CA VAL A 716 -33.42 0.17 0.75
C VAL A 716 -33.05 0.22 -0.74
N ASP A 717 -32.24 1.21 -1.17
CA ASP A 717 -31.83 1.43 -2.57
C ASP A 717 -30.29 1.33 -2.77
N ALA A 718 -29.72 0.13 -2.54
CA ALA A 718 -28.26 -0.10 -2.50
C ALA A 718 -27.61 -0.63 -3.80
N GLU A 719 -28.31 -0.65 -4.93
CA GLU A 719 -27.83 -1.34 -6.15
C GLU A 719 -26.54 -0.72 -6.75
N THR A 720 -26.38 0.60 -6.61
CA THR A 720 -25.26 1.37 -7.16
C THR A 720 -24.33 1.90 -6.07
N LEU A 721 -23.09 2.24 -6.43
CA LEU A 721 -22.20 2.99 -5.52
C LEU A 721 -22.73 4.42 -5.32
N PRO A 722 -22.60 5.01 -4.12
CA PRO A 722 -22.99 6.39 -3.90
C PRO A 722 -22.15 7.34 -4.77
N PRO A 723 -22.76 8.26 -5.54
CA PRO A 723 -22.02 9.23 -6.35
C PRO A 723 -21.42 10.37 -5.52
N SER A 724 -21.92 10.58 -4.29
CA SER A 724 -21.49 11.67 -3.41
C SER A 724 -21.46 11.26 -1.94
N LEU A 725 -20.72 12.04 -1.14
CA LEU A 725 -20.65 11.87 0.31
C LEU A 725 -22.02 12.01 0.99
N GLU A 726 -22.88 12.89 0.48
CA GLU A 726 -24.23 13.10 1.03
C GLU A 726 -25.10 11.84 0.88
N VAL A 727 -25.08 11.22 -0.31
CA VAL A 727 -25.80 9.96 -0.56
C VAL A 727 -25.22 8.84 0.30
N ALA A 728 -23.89 8.76 0.42
CA ALA A 728 -23.24 7.76 1.28
C ALA A 728 -23.70 7.91 2.75
N ARG A 729 -23.70 9.13 3.29
CA ARG A 729 -24.16 9.42 4.67
C ARG A 729 -25.62 9.06 4.88
N SER A 730 -26.50 9.44 3.96
CA SER A 730 -27.93 9.11 4.03
C SER A 730 -28.15 7.59 4.06
N ARG A 731 -27.48 6.85 3.17
CA ARG A 731 -27.50 5.38 3.11
C ARG A 731 -26.99 4.74 4.40
N PHE A 732 -25.89 5.26 4.96
CA PHE A 732 -25.35 4.77 6.23
C PHE A 732 -26.35 4.93 7.38
N GLN A 733 -27.06 6.07 7.45
CA GLN A 733 -28.03 6.36 8.51
C GLN A 733 -29.30 5.49 8.43
N GLN A 734 -29.77 5.15 7.23
CA GLN A 734 -30.98 4.34 7.01
C GLN A 734 -30.86 2.90 7.56
N ARG A 735 -29.64 2.44 7.84
CA ARG A 735 -29.35 1.08 8.31
C ARG A 735 -29.75 0.81 9.76
N PHE A 736 -30.05 1.85 10.53
CA PHE A 736 -30.35 1.72 11.95
C PHE A 736 -31.74 2.27 12.26
N VAL A 737 -32.56 1.43 12.92
CA VAL A 737 -33.91 1.81 13.36
C VAL A 737 -34.05 1.51 14.86
N PRO A 738 -34.28 2.51 15.73
CA PRO A 738 -34.52 2.27 17.14
C PRO A 738 -35.88 1.60 17.36
N VAL A 739 -35.97 0.72 18.35
CA VAL A 739 -37.21 0.01 18.73
C VAL A 739 -37.51 0.29 20.21
N THR A 740 -38.73 0.77 20.48
CA THR A 740 -39.13 1.16 21.83
C THR A 740 -39.77 0.01 22.61
N ASP A 741 -40.48 -0.89 21.92
CA ASP A 741 -41.22 -2.02 22.52
C ASP A 741 -40.97 -3.30 21.74
N GLY A 742 -40.98 -4.44 22.44
CA GLY A 742 -40.74 -5.75 21.86
C GLY A 742 -41.24 -6.88 22.75
N PRO A 743 -41.36 -8.10 22.20
CA PRO A 743 -41.79 -9.26 22.97
C PRO A 743 -40.72 -9.64 24.02
N VAL A 744 -41.19 -10.18 25.15
CA VAL A 744 -40.34 -10.83 26.15
C VAL A 744 -40.58 -12.34 26.01
N PRO A 745 -39.58 -13.12 25.55
CA PRO A 745 -39.75 -14.57 25.43
C PRO A 745 -39.91 -15.23 26.80
N GLU A 746 -40.90 -16.13 26.91
CA GLU A 746 -41.10 -16.97 28.10
C GLU A 746 -41.15 -18.45 27.68
N PRO A 747 -40.16 -19.28 28.07
CA PRO A 747 -38.96 -18.94 28.83
C PRO A 747 -37.94 -18.14 28.00
N LEU A 748 -37.03 -17.45 28.70
CA LEU A 748 -35.87 -16.84 28.04
C LEU A 748 -35.00 -17.92 27.38
N PRO A 749 -34.55 -17.70 26.13
CA PRO A 749 -33.70 -18.66 25.42
C PRO A 749 -32.38 -18.90 26.18
N PRO A 750 -31.80 -20.11 26.13
CA PRO A 750 -30.55 -20.41 26.82
C PRO A 750 -29.38 -19.62 26.20
N LEU A 751 -28.37 -19.30 27.03
CA LEU A 751 -27.12 -18.74 26.53
C LEU A 751 -26.23 -19.89 26.04
N VAL A 752 -26.00 -19.96 24.73
CA VAL A 752 -25.07 -20.92 24.11
C VAL A 752 -23.77 -20.20 23.81
N VAL A 753 -22.66 -20.69 24.37
CA VAL A 753 -21.32 -20.11 24.19
C VAL A 753 -20.47 -21.09 23.41
N HIS A 754 -19.94 -20.67 22.26
CA HIS A 754 -19.01 -21.49 21.49
C HIS A 754 -17.61 -21.46 22.15
N PRO A 755 -16.95 -22.61 22.38
CA PRO A 755 -15.64 -22.64 23.04
C PRO A 755 -14.56 -21.78 22.36
N GLU A 756 -14.58 -21.73 21.03
CA GLU A 756 -13.62 -20.95 20.23
C GLU A 756 -14.06 -19.50 19.97
N ALA A 757 -15.31 -19.15 20.30
CA ALA A 757 -15.83 -17.79 20.14
C ALA A 757 -16.67 -17.37 21.36
N PRO A 758 -16.08 -17.35 22.56
CA PRO A 758 -16.82 -17.12 23.81
C PRO A 758 -17.44 -15.73 23.96
N MET A 759 -17.11 -14.79 23.07
CA MET A 759 -17.62 -13.41 23.06
C MET A 759 -18.59 -13.12 21.92
N THR A 760 -18.76 -14.05 20.99
CA THR A 760 -19.55 -13.84 19.77
C THR A 760 -20.67 -14.87 19.66
N LEU A 761 -21.89 -14.38 19.46
CA LEU A 761 -22.99 -15.19 18.96
C LEU A 761 -22.81 -15.38 17.45
N ASP A 762 -22.57 -16.61 17.01
CA ASP A 762 -22.50 -16.96 15.59
C ASP A 762 -23.86 -17.49 15.12
N LEU A 763 -24.61 -16.67 14.37
CA LEU A 763 -25.97 -17.03 13.93
C LEU A 763 -25.99 -18.21 12.95
N ARG A 764 -24.86 -18.54 12.31
CA ARG A 764 -24.77 -19.70 11.41
C ARG A 764 -24.97 -21.02 12.16
N LEU A 765 -24.48 -21.10 13.41
CA LEU A 765 -24.61 -22.30 14.25
C LEU A 765 -26.01 -22.48 14.80
N VAL A 766 -26.81 -21.41 14.82
CA VAL A 766 -28.18 -21.44 15.31
C VAL A 766 -29.09 -22.10 14.27
N HIS A 767 -28.98 -21.67 13.01
CA HIS A 767 -29.84 -22.15 11.92
C HIS A 767 -29.62 -23.63 11.58
N LEU A 768 -28.39 -24.14 11.77
CA LEU A 768 -28.01 -25.53 11.48
C LEU A 768 -28.34 -26.52 12.61
N ARG A 769 -28.78 -26.04 13.79
CA ARG A 769 -29.13 -26.89 14.94
C ARG A 769 -30.62 -26.88 15.27
N THR A 770 -31.41 -26.18 14.47
CA THR A 770 -32.87 -26.05 14.61
C THR A 770 -33.66 -26.98 13.69
N GLU A 771 -32.97 -27.82 12.91
CA GLU A 771 -33.48 -29.09 12.38
C GLU A 771 -32.88 -30.24 13.20
#